data_AF-A0AAU3L8W0-F1
#
_entry.id   AF-A0AAU3L8W0-F1
#
_cell.length_a   1.000
_cell.length_b   1.000
_cell.length_c   1.000
_cell.angle_alpha   90.00
_cell.angle_beta   90.00
_cell.angle_gamma   90.00
#
_symmetry.space_group_name_H-M   'P 1'
#
loop_
_entity.id
_entity.type
_entity.pdbx_description
1 polymer ?
#
loop_
_entity_poly.entity_id
_entity_poly.type
_entity_poly.pdbx_seq_one_letter_code
_entity_poly.pdbx_strand_id
1 'polypeptide(L)'
;MSVVIPVYNSGKYIDPCIESLLQQTLPADEFEVLFIDDGSTDDTPARLEKLAAEYPHFRVKTIPNSGWPGKPRNIGVAEARGEYVQFVDHDDHLGRDALRRMYAMGHRNGSDIVIGKVASDFRGVPHGIFRTDREKCTLETAPLHDSLTAHKMFRTDFLRDNKIAYPEGRRRLEDQLYMMQAYFPAETVSILGSYTCYYYSKRDDGNNSGSTRIVPSGYYGNLREVLEVVGTRTEPGAFQDRLLRRFYRVEMLGRLSEPAVLGYDAAFLDEMVDAVRPLATGFMGDGVHEGLGAVNRLRSTLLRDDDRQGLVKLARQAATVKSAARLEDIAWQPGGLLTVTLSARLTVGKDKAPLALLRSDDRILLHPALTADPLPDGERPDADLPDADLPTGEPLDVTGEIKAFKAEVALRDRETAVEWPCPVTFTAAAEDLGDGRCQVVLRGTAQLPADAFRDRGPLPRGFWDVWVTVRGLGLVRRVRLGADRHARVDAAVRPALLGSPARPVIPYFTHPHSNLTLDVGRRGKKLGRALAAHPVLRMPGRSAELRLGVFAPDPATATTAELVLSSDSGAGHFLPVGLRPVLGRFHLALPARAPGVPAGSWQLGVRLDGAKGPELPLCDVTVTENGRLRPDDSVPYADRGEIRAMIVRRRRTALRNGLRTLGGPLVRRLPPAARKRVRRLAAKLGG
;
A
#
# COMPACT_ATOMS: atom_id res chain seq x y z
N MET A 1 13.68 25.26 -8.14
CA MET A 1 14.21 23.98 -7.58
C MET A 1 15.19 23.34 -8.57
N SER A 2 16.15 22.52 -8.13
CA SER A 2 17.08 21.80 -9.02
C SER A 2 16.91 20.29 -8.88
N VAL A 3 16.78 19.56 -9.98
CA VAL A 3 16.80 18.10 -10.00
C VAL A 3 18.21 17.67 -10.41
N VAL A 4 18.91 16.89 -9.57
CA VAL A 4 20.28 16.43 -9.82
C VAL A 4 20.27 14.95 -10.17
N ILE A 5 20.83 14.62 -11.33
CA ILE A 5 20.82 13.27 -11.90
C ILE A 5 22.25 12.83 -12.18
N PRO A 6 22.84 11.93 -11.37
CA PRO A 6 24.10 11.29 -11.71
C PRO A 6 23.86 10.32 -12.88
N VAL A 7 24.67 10.42 -13.94
CA VAL A 7 24.51 9.64 -15.17
C VAL A 7 25.80 8.90 -15.48
N TYR A 8 25.71 7.60 -15.76
CA TYR A 8 26.83 6.83 -16.32
C TYR A 8 26.32 5.68 -17.19
N ASN A 9 26.62 5.70 -18.49
CA ASN A 9 26.25 4.65 -19.45
C ASN A 9 24.77 4.22 -19.35
N SER A 10 23.87 5.20 -19.46
CA SER A 10 22.43 4.96 -19.26
C SER A 10 21.76 4.21 -20.40
N GLY A 11 22.23 4.40 -21.64
CA GLY A 11 21.54 3.92 -22.84
C GLY A 11 20.02 4.19 -22.80
N LYS A 12 19.21 3.15 -23.02
CA LYS A 12 17.73 3.23 -23.03
C LYS A 12 17.09 3.51 -21.65
N TYR A 13 17.80 3.32 -20.55
CA TYR A 13 17.18 3.35 -19.21
C TYR A 13 16.89 4.76 -18.71
N ILE A 14 17.44 5.79 -19.34
CA ILE A 14 17.18 7.20 -19.00
C ILE A 14 15.86 7.73 -19.55
N ASP A 15 15.23 7.02 -20.50
CA ASP A 15 14.01 7.49 -21.16
C ASP A 15 12.84 7.68 -20.19
N PRO A 16 12.52 6.73 -19.28
CA PRO A 16 11.48 6.93 -18.28
C PRO A 16 11.78 8.11 -17.33
N CYS A 17 13.06 8.32 -16.99
CA CYS A 17 13.48 9.45 -16.17
C CYS A 17 13.15 10.77 -16.88
N ILE A 18 13.63 10.95 -18.12
CA ILE A 18 13.40 12.15 -18.93
C ILE A 18 11.90 12.41 -19.13
N GLU A 19 11.15 11.39 -19.55
CA GLU A 19 9.69 11.51 -19.77
C GLU A 19 8.99 11.96 -18.48
N SER A 20 9.38 11.42 -17.33
CA SER A 20 8.79 11.81 -16.05
C SER A 20 9.07 13.26 -15.65
N LEU A 21 10.20 13.82 -16.08
CA LEU A 21 10.58 15.22 -15.84
C LEU A 21 9.80 16.17 -16.75
N LEU A 22 9.65 15.81 -18.03
CA LEU A 22 8.85 16.57 -19.00
C LEU A 22 7.36 16.58 -18.65
N GLN A 23 6.86 15.53 -17.99
CA GLN A 23 5.47 15.43 -17.57
C GLN A 23 5.15 16.15 -16.23
N GLN A 24 6.14 16.75 -15.57
CA GLN A 24 5.92 17.39 -14.27
C GLN A 24 4.89 18.53 -14.36
N THR A 25 4.11 18.67 -13.29
CA THR A 25 3.11 19.76 -13.18
C THR A 25 3.66 21.03 -12.54
N LEU A 26 4.93 21.02 -12.11
CA LEU A 26 5.65 22.24 -11.76
C LEU A 26 6.05 22.94 -13.07
N PRO A 27 5.80 24.25 -13.25
CA PRO A 27 6.20 24.97 -14.47
C PRO A 27 7.69 24.82 -14.79
N ALA A 28 8.02 24.70 -16.08
CA ALA A 28 9.39 24.43 -16.53
C ALA A 28 10.39 25.55 -16.20
N ASP A 29 9.92 26.77 -15.94
CA ASP A 29 10.70 27.92 -15.48
C ASP A 29 10.92 27.98 -13.96
N GLU A 30 10.25 27.10 -13.19
CA GLU A 30 10.36 27.00 -11.73
C GLU A 30 11.35 25.91 -11.28
N PHE A 31 11.87 25.11 -12.21
CA PHE A 31 12.92 24.13 -11.91
C PHE A 31 13.94 23.96 -13.03
N GLU A 32 15.13 23.50 -12.66
CA GLU A 32 16.15 23.03 -13.61
C GLU A 32 16.42 21.53 -13.41
N VAL A 33 16.93 20.88 -14.45
CA VAL A 33 17.44 19.51 -14.41
C VAL A 33 18.92 19.55 -14.74
N LEU A 34 19.74 19.02 -13.82
CA LEU A 34 21.18 18.93 -13.92
C LEU A 34 21.58 17.48 -14.13
N PHE A 35 21.89 17.11 -15.36
CA PHE A 35 22.52 15.83 -15.67
C PHE A 35 24.03 15.97 -15.44
N ILE A 36 24.55 15.25 -14.45
CA ILE A 36 25.99 15.18 -14.20
C ILE A 36 26.48 13.84 -14.75
N ASP A 37 27.02 13.89 -15.96
CA ASP A 37 27.54 12.74 -16.68
C ASP A 37 28.93 12.37 -16.17
N ASP A 38 29.04 11.21 -15.53
CA ASP A 38 30.24 10.66 -14.90
C ASP A 38 31.16 9.96 -15.92
N GLY A 39 31.40 10.62 -17.05
CA GLY A 39 32.28 10.14 -18.11
C GLY A 39 31.72 8.92 -18.84
N SER A 40 30.47 8.98 -19.28
CA SER A 40 29.87 7.93 -20.11
C SER A 40 30.63 7.76 -21.43
N THR A 41 30.68 6.51 -21.91
CA THR A 41 31.36 6.12 -23.14
C THR A 41 30.40 5.62 -24.23
N ASP A 42 29.10 5.58 -23.93
CA ASP A 42 28.03 5.26 -24.87
C ASP A 42 27.46 6.53 -25.54
N ASP A 43 26.27 6.44 -26.13
CA ASP A 43 25.61 7.58 -26.78
C ASP A 43 24.91 8.53 -25.80
N THR A 44 24.97 8.27 -24.49
CA THR A 44 24.28 9.06 -23.45
C THR A 44 24.66 10.55 -23.50
N PRO A 45 25.96 10.96 -23.57
CA PRO A 45 26.32 12.37 -23.57
C PRO A 45 25.72 13.14 -24.75
N ALA A 46 25.83 12.59 -25.97
CA ALA A 46 25.28 13.21 -27.18
C ALA A 46 23.76 13.39 -27.11
N ARG A 47 23.06 12.42 -26.51
CA ARG A 47 21.61 12.48 -26.31
C ARG A 47 21.21 13.55 -25.29
N LEU A 48 21.94 13.66 -24.19
CA LEU A 48 21.70 14.67 -23.17
C LEU A 48 21.97 16.10 -23.69
N GLU A 49 23.02 16.29 -24.49
CA GLU A 49 23.31 17.59 -25.13
C GLU A 49 22.19 18.01 -26.08
N LYS A 50 21.65 17.07 -26.86
CA LYS A 50 20.47 17.34 -27.71
C LYS A 50 19.25 17.76 -26.89
N LEU A 51 18.99 17.10 -25.77
CA LEU A 51 17.88 17.44 -24.88
C LEU A 51 18.07 18.81 -24.22
N ALA A 52 19.28 19.15 -23.78
CA ALA A 52 19.57 20.47 -23.22
C ALA A 52 19.43 21.60 -24.26
N ALA A 53 19.71 21.33 -25.53
CA ALA A 53 19.44 22.27 -26.62
C ALA A 53 17.94 22.48 -26.89
N GLU A 54 17.12 21.44 -26.68
CA GLU A 54 15.67 21.46 -26.89
C GLU A 54 14.90 22.05 -25.69
N TYR A 55 15.36 21.78 -24.47
CA TYR A 55 14.71 22.17 -23.22
C TYR A 55 15.61 23.10 -22.40
N PRO A 56 15.35 24.43 -22.38
CA PRO A 56 16.24 25.42 -21.73
C PRO A 56 16.46 25.24 -20.22
N HIS A 57 15.58 24.48 -19.57
CA HIS A 57 15.66 24.16 -18.15
C HIS A 57 16.50 22.88 -17.89
N PHE A 58 16.99 22.20 -18.93
CA PHE A 58 17.90 21.08 -18.82
C PHE A 58 19.34 21.56 -19.04
N ARG A 59 20.26 21.07 -18.21
CA ARG A 59 21.70 21.36 -18.28
C ARG A 59 22.47 20.06 -18.14
N VAL A 60 23.59 19.98 -18.85
CA VAL A 60 24.50 18.83 -18.81
C VAL A 60 25.87 19.30 -18.33
N LYS A 61 26.52 18.50 -17.50
CA LYS A 61 27.92 18.67 -17.13
C LYS A 61 28.60 17.31 -17.14
N THR A 62 29.51 17.12 -18.08
CA THR A 62 30.36 15.93 -18.13
C THR A 62 31.60 16.12 -17.26
N ILE A 63 31.97 15.07 -16.52
CA ILE A 63 33.15 15.00 -15.68
C ILE A 63 33.96 13.73 -16.01
N PRO A 64 35.25 13.65 -15.64
CA PRO A 64 35.97 12.39 -15.69
C PRO A 64 35.33 11.36 -14.76
N ASN A 65 35.20 10.12 -15.24
CA ASN A 65 34.55 9.03 -14.52
C ASN A 65 35.13 8.83 -13.11
N SER A 66 34.27 9.02 -12.12
CA SER A 66 34.57 8.92 -10.69
C SER A 66 34.35 7.51 -10.12
N GLY A 67 33.64 6.66 -10.87
CA GLY A 67 33.34 5.28 -10.53
C GLY A 67 32.17 5.09 -9.58
N TRP A 68 31.49 6.15 -9.12
CA TRP A 68 30.37 6.08 -8.18
C TRP A 68 29.49 7.36 -8.18
N PRO A 69 28.18 7.31 -7.90
CA PRO A 69 27.31 8.49 -7.96
C PRO A 69 27.60 9.62 -6.95
N GLY A 70 28.47 9.40 -5.96
CA GLY A 70 28.77 10.38 -4.91
C GLY A 70 29.33 11.70 -5.44
N LYS A 71 30.37 11.65 -6.27
CA LYS A 71 31.02 12.85 -6.84
C LYS A 71 30.09 13.59 -7.81
N PRO A 72 29.39 12.94 -8.75
CA PRO A 72 28.37 13.59 -9.56
C PRO A 72 27.30 14.31 -8.74
N ARG A 73 26.79 13.69 -7.66
CA ARG A 73 25.80 14.32 -6.76
C ARG A 73 26.36 15.56 -6.06
N ASN A 74 27.60 15.51 -5.55
CA ASN A 74 28.26 16.66 -4.93
C ASN A 74 28.41 17.84 -5.90
N ILE A 75 28.84 17.57 -7.13
CA ILE A 75 28.94 18.59 -8.19
C ILE A 75 27.56 19.15 -8.51
N GLY A 76 26.54 18.31 -8.60
CA GLY A 76 25.16 18.76 -8.81
C GLY A 76 24.67 19.71 -7.71
N VAL A 77 24.98 19.45 -6.44
CA VAL A 77 24.65 20.37 -5.31
C VAL A 77 25.41 21.70 -5.44
N ALA A 78 26.67 21.66 -5.84
CA ALA A 78 27.46 22.89 -6.05
C ALA A 78 26.91 23.75 -7.21
N GLU A 79 26.43 23.10 -8.28
CA GLU A 79 25.90 23.75 -9.50
C GLU A 79 24.42 24.16 -9.42
N ALA A 80 23.71 23.65 -8.40
CA ALA A 80 22.29 23.90 -8.20
C ALA A 80 22.00 25.38 -7.92
N ARG A 81 21.03 25.93 -8.65
CA ARG A 81 20.53 27.30 -8.52
C ARG A 81 19.19 27.38 -7.78
N GLY A 82 18.49 26.26 -7.64
CA GLY A 82 17.21 26.19 -6.95
C GLY A 82 17.34 26.23 -5.43
N GLU A 83 16.29 26.73 -4.75
CA GLU A 83 16.16 26.70 -3.29
C GLU A 83 16.29 25.28 -2.70
N TYR A 84 15.87 24.28 -3.48
CA TYR A 84 15.94 22.87 -3.12
C TYR A 84 16.63 22.04 -4.20
N VAL A 85 17.34 20.99 -3.80
CA VAL A 85 17.89 19.91 -4.64
C VAL A 85 17.08 18.62 -4.44
N GLN A 86 16.61 18.01 -5.52
CA GLN A 86 16.04 16.67 -5.56
C GLN A 86 16.99 15.73 -6.30
N PHE A 87 17.44 14.65 -5.65
CA PHE A 87 18.23 13.62 -6.33
C PHE A 87 17.35 12.59 -7.04
N VAL A 88 17.69 12.23 -8.27
CA VAL A 88 17.04 11.17 -9.05
C VAL A 88 18.11 10.34 -9.74
N ASP A 89 18.08 9.03 -9.58
CA ASP A 89 18.98 8.14 -10.31
C ASP A 89 18.51 7.99 -11.77
N HIS A 90 19.45 7.87 -12.70
CA HIS A 90 19.19 7.89 -14.15
C HIS A 90 18.28 6.77 -14.68
N ASP A 91 18.04 5.71 -13.90
CA ASP A 91 17.24 4.53 -14.24
C ASP A 91 15.90 4.50 -13.48
N ASP A 92 15.61 5.55 -12.72
CA ASP A 92 14.37 5.72 -11.97
C ASP A 92 13.49 6.82 -12.58
N HIS A 93 12.31 7.04 -12.00
CA HIS A 93 11.42 8.11 -12.46
C HIS A 93 10.56 8.70 -11.34
N LEU A 94 10.06 9.92 -11.59
CA LEU A 94 9.23 10.65 -10.65
C LEU A 94 7.73 10.52 -10.94
N GLY A 95 6.91 10.63 -9.91
CA GLY A 95 5.47 10.84 -10.08
C GLY A 95 5.17 12.20 -10.70
N ARG A 96 4.13 12.29 -11.53
CA ARG A 96 3.73 13.49 -12.28
C ARG A 96 3.62 14.79 -11.47
N ASP A 97 3.16 14.72 -10.22
CA ASP A 97 3.02 15.87 -9.32
C ASP A 97 4.14 15.94 -8.27
N ALA A 98 5.16 15.08 -8.34
CA ALA A 98 6.13 14.89 -7.27
C ALA A 98 6.84 16.19 -6.93
N LEU A 99 7.40 16.86 -7.94
CA LEU A 99 8.16 18.10 -7.77
C LEU A 99 7.30 19.21 -7.16
N ARG A 100 6.13 19.48 -7.75
CA ARG A 100 5.20 20.50 -7.26
C ARG A 100 4.73 20.24 -5.82
N ARG A 101 4.39 18.99 -5.47
CA ARG A 101 3.89 18.64 -4.13
C ARG A 101 4.99 18.69 -3.08
N MET A 102 6.17 18.16 -3.38
CA MET A 102 7.31 18.20 -2.46
C MET A 102 7.77 19.64 -2.24
N TYR A 103 7.92 20.44 -3.30
CA TYR A 103 8.25 21.86 -3.21
C TYR A 103 7.23 22.63 -2.37
N ALA A 104 5.93 22.47 -2.65
CA ALA A 104 4.89 23.16 -1.90
C ALA A 104 4.89 22.82 -0.40
N MET A 105 5.22 21.57 -0.02
CA MET A 105 5.35 21.18 1.38
C MET A 105 6.63 21.72 2.02
N GLY A 106 7.77 21.61 1.34
CA GLY A 106 9.05 22.12 1.82
C GLY A 106 9.01 23.62 2.05
N HIS A 107 8.61 24.37 1.02
CA HIS A 107 8.53 25.83 1.07
C HIS A 107 7.56 26.32 2.16
N ARG A 108 6.36 25.73 2.28
CA ARG A 108 5.39 26.09 3.32
C ARG A 108 5.93 25.88 4.74
N ASN A 109 6.73 24.83 4.95
CA ASN A 109 7.18 24.45 6.28
C ASN A 109 8.57 24.99 6.64
N GLY A 110 9.33 25.50 5.65
CA GLY A 110 10.74 25.84 5.79
C GLY A 110 11.62 24.61 5.97
N SER A 111 11.26 23.48 5.34
CA SER A 111 11.89 22.19 5.62
C SER A 111 13.33 22.12 5.12
N ASP A 112 14.22 21.56 5.92
CA ASP A 112 15.58 21.23 5.49
C ASP A 112 15.55 20.01 4.55
N ILE A 113 14.64 19.07 4.83
CA ILE A 113 14.47 17.82 4.07
C ILE A 113 12.99 17.54 3.86
N VAL A 114 12.62 17.16 2.63
CA VAL A 114 11.29 16.62 2.31
C VAL A 114 11.45 15.19 1.78
N ILE A 115 10.83 14.25 2.48
CA ILE A 115 10.82 12.83 2.14
C ILE A 115 9.55 12.52 1.35
N GLY A 116 9.70 12.27 0.05
CA GLY A 116 8.63 11.76 -0.80
C GLY A 116 8.46 10.24 -0.66
N LYS A 117 7.22 9.74 -0.71
CA LYS A 117 6.96 8.30 -0.73
C LYS A 117 7.53 7.65 -1.98
N VAL A 118 8.09 6.46 -1.79
CA VAL A 118 8.72 5.67 -2.85
C VAL A 118 7.92 4.40 -3.16
N ALA A 119 8.07 3.88 -4.38
CA ALA A 119 7.56 2.57 -4.81
C ALA A 119 8.66 1.73 -5.48
N SER A 120 8.55 0.41 -5.37
CA SER A 120 9.41 -0.55 -6.08
C SER A 120 8.75 -1.91 -6.20
N ASP A 121 8.93 -2.55 -7.34
CA ASP A 121 8.50 -3.93 -7.61
C ASP A 121 9.60 -4.97 -7.33
N PHE A 122 10.87 -4.58 -7.31
CA PHE A 122 12.02 -5.48 -7.21
C PHE A 122 12.77 -5.41 -5.88
N ARG A 123 12.62 -4.35 -5.10
CA ARG A 123 13.29 -4.20 -3.79
C ARG A 123 12.32 -3.77 -2.69
N GLY A 124 12.71 -4.03 -1.44
CA GLY A 124 11.95 -3.58 -0.27
C GLY A 124 11.98 -2.05 -0.14
N VAL A 125 10.86 -1.45 0.26
CA VAL A 125 10.76 -0.02 0.54
C VAL A 125 10.18 0.22 1.94
N PRO A 126 10.55 1.30 2.64
CA PRO A 126 10.10 1.53 4.01
C PRO A 126 8.63 1.97 4.02
N HIS A 127 7.70 1.07 4.33
CA HIS A 127 6.26 1.40 4.34
C HIS A 127 5.82 2.20 5.57
N GLY A 128 6.49 2.00 6.72
CA GLY A 128 6.07 2.57 8.01
C GLY A 128 6.13 4.10 8.04
N ILE A 129 7.19 4.69 7.49
CA ILE A 129 7.38 6.14 7.43
C ILE A 129 6.31 6.83 6.56
N PHE A 130 5.85 6.18 5.47
CA PHE A 130 4.90 6.73 4.50
C PHE A 130 3.42 6.44 4.79
N ARG A 131 3.07 6.04 6.03
CA ARG A 131 1.67 5.79 6.40
C ARG A 131 0.84 7.07 6.41
N THR A 132 1.42 8.17 6.88
CA THR A 132 0.78 9.47 7.01
C THR A 132 1.72 10.56 6.54
N ASP A 133 1.14 11.67 6.11
CA ASP A 133 1.90 12.90 5.94
C ASP A 133 2.36 13.41 7.30
N ARG A 134 3.52 14.05 7.34
CA ARG A 134 4.03 14.77 8.51
C ARG A 134 4.56 16.10 8.03
N GLU A 135 3.91 17.19 8.44
CA GLU A 135 4.32 18.54 8.05
C GLU A 135 5.68 18.89 8.63
N LYS A 136 5.88 18.66 9.95
CA LYS A 136 7.15 18.92 10.62
C LYS A 136 7.49 17.78 11.58
N CYS A 137 8.69 17.23 11.45
CA CYS A 137 9.24 16.22 12.34
C CYS A 137 10.77 16.26 12.33
N THR A 138 11.36 15.49 13.22
CA THR A 138 12.81 15.33 13.41
C THR A 138 13.13 13.84 13.54
N LEU A 139 14.42 13.51 13.64
CA LEU A 139 14.87 12.14 13.86
C LEU A 139 14.33 11.52 15.17
N GLU A 140 14.05 12.34 16.18
CA GLU A 140 13.48 11.92 17.47
C GLU A 140 11.97 11.66 17.41
N THR A 141 11.25 12.45 16.61
CA THR A 141 9.78 12.45 16.57
C THR A 141 9.20 11.61 15.43
N ALA A 142 10.03 11.16 14.48
CA ALA A 142 9.66 10.30 13.37
C ALA A 142 10.76 9.27 13.04
N PRO A 143 10.40 8.11 12.46
CA PRO A 143 11.36 7.05 12.14
C PRO A 143 12.15 7.36 10.85
N LEU A 144 12.84 8.50 10.79
CA LEU A 144 13.56 8.94 9.59
C LEU A 144 14.69 7.97 9.20
N HIS A 145 15.29 7.31 10.20
CA HIS A 145 16.32 6.26 10.04
C HIS A 145 15.83 5.01 9.29
N ASP A 146 14.52 4.84 9.05
CA ASP A 146 14.01 3.78 8.18
C ASP A 146 14.12 4.16 6.68
N SER A 147 14.41 5.42 6.33
CA SER A 147 14.56 5.90 4.95
C SER A 147 15.93 6.55 4.72
N LEU A 148 16.92 5.74 4.33
CA LEU A 148 18.32 6.19 4.22
C LEU A 148 18.84 6.34 2.78
N THR A 149 17.97 6.32 1.78
CA THR A 149 18.38 6.53 0.38
C THR A 149 18.43 8.01 0.00
N ALA A 150 19.22 8.36 -1.00
CA ALA A 150 19.42 9.74 -1.50
C ALA A 150 18.17 10.46 -2.03
N HIS A 151 17.14 9.71 -2.43
CA HIS A 151 16.05 10.13 -3.32
C HIS A 151 15.00 11.02 -2.63
N LYS A 152 15.42 12.20 -2.19
CA LYS A 152 14.65 13.17 -1.41
C LYS A 152 14.97 14.58 -1.89
N MET A 153 14.17 15.53 -1.42
CA MET A 153 14.39 16.93 -1.66
C MET A 153 15.05 17.57 -0.43
N PHE A 154 16.11 18.34 -0.62
CA PHE A 154 16.90 18.98 0.42
C PHE A 154 16.99 20.47 0.16
N ARG A 155 16.89 21.32 1.19
CA ARG A 155 17.17 22.75 1.02
C ARG A 155 18.64 22.91 0.66
N THR A 156 18.91 23.59 -0.46
CA THR A 156 20.25 23.65 -1.05
C THR A 156 21.26 24.28 -0.10
N ASP A 157 20.89 25.41 0.51
CA ASP A 157 21.78 26.11 1.45
C ASP A 157 21.96 25.33 2.75
N PHE A 158 20.95 24.57 3.20
CA PHE A 158 21.12 23.67 4.35
C PHE A 158 22.24 22.65 4.13
N LEU A 159 22.32 22.04 2.93
CA LEU A 159 23.40 21.12 2.59
C LEU A 159 24.76 21.81 2.58
N ARG A 160 24.84 23.01 2.00
CA ARG A 160 26.08 23.79 1.86
C ARG A 160 26.60 24.29 3.21
N ASP A 161 25.72 24.89 4.02
CA ASP A 161 26.04 25.48 5.32
C ASP A 161 26.54 24.41 6.30
N ASN A 162 25.93 23.22 6.27
CA ASN A 162 26.31 22.09 7.12
C ASN A 162 27.41 21.21 6.52
N LYS A 163 27.92 21.55 5.32
CA LYS A 163 28.96 20.79 4.59
C LYS A 163 28.59 19.31 4.43
N ILE A 164 27.31 19.03 4.18
CA ILE A 164 26.80 17.68 3.95
C ILE A 164 27.13 17.28 2.51
N ALA A 165 28.02 16.30 2.35
CA ALA A 165 28.48 15.83 1.05
C ALA A 165 28.65 14.31 1.05
N TYR A 166 28.50 13.68 -0.12
CA TYR A 166 28.79 12.26 -0.28
C TYR A 166 30.29 12.03 -0.14
N PRO A 167 30.72 10.95 0.52
CA PRO A 167 32.10 10.52 0.43
C PRO A 167 32.41 10.07 -1.00
N GLU A 168 33.50 10.59 -1.57
CA GLU A 168 33.88 10.28 -2.96
C GLU A 168 34.58 8.91 -3.08
N GLY A 169 34.50 8.33 -4.27
CA GLY A 169 35.02 7.00 -4.61
C GLY A 169 33.99 5.88 -4.47
N ARG A 170 34.40 4.66 -4.84
CA ARG A 170 33.54 3.47 -4.83
C ARG A 170 33.24 3.02 -3.40
N ARG A 171 32.16 3.53 -2.82
CA ARG A 171 31.75 3.26 -1.43
C ARG A 171 30.33 2.73 -1.39
N ARG A 172 30.12 1.59 -0.74
CA ARG A 172 28.77 1.12 -0.35
C ARG A 172 28.29 1.89 0.88
N LEU A 173 26.99 2.10 1.01
CA LEU A 173 26.36 2.78 2.16
C LEU A 173 26.70 4.27 2.28
N GLU A 174 27.21 4.86 1.20
CA GLU A 174 27.47 6.29 1.10
C GLU A 174 26.19 7.11 1.30
N ASP A 175 25.05 6.58 0.87
CA ASP A 175 23.74 7.18 1.07
C ASP A 175 23.31 7.14 2.54
N GLN A 176 23.57 6.04 3.24
CA GLN A 176 23.27 5.94 4.68
C GLN A 176 24.10 6.91 5.50
N LEU A 177 25.39 7.04 5.19
CA LEU A 177 26.25 8.02 5.83
C LEU A 177 25.75 9.45 5.58
N TYR A 178 25.51 9.78 4.31
CA TYR A 178 24.99 11.08 3.88
C TYR A 178 23.68 11.42 4.61
N MET A 179 22.73 10.48 4.66
CA MET A 179 21.45 10.70 5.30
C MET A 179 21.55 10.86 6.81
N MET A 180 22.40 10.10 7.50
CA MET A 180 22.62 10.30 8.94
C MET A 180 23.28 11.65 9.22
N GLN A 181 24.28 12.05 8.42
CA GLN A 181 24.89 13.38 8.50
C GLN A 181 23.90 14.51 8.23
N ALA A 182 22.91 14.29 7.36
CA ALA A 182 21.85 15.25 7.08
C ALA A 182 20.76 15.28 8.18
N TYR A 183 20.40 14.15 8.76
CA TYR A 183 19.29 14.11 9.73
C TYR A 183 19.62 14.73 11.08
N PHE A 184 20.86 14.64 11.54
CA PHE A 184 21.24 15.21 12.84
C PHE A 184 21.14 16.74 12.92
N PRO A 185 21.63 17.52 11.92
CA PRO A 185 21.48 18.97 11.92
C PRO A 185 20.15 19.48 11.38
N ALA A 186 19.27 18.62 10.81
CA ALA A 186 17.99 19.05 10.27
C ALA A 186 17.00 19.41 11.40
N GLU A 187 16.52 20.65 11.40
CA GLU A 187 15.54 21.15 12.36
C GLU A 187 14.12 20.83 11.94
N THR A 188 13.84 20.86 10.63
CA THR A 188 12.52 20.56 10.07
C THR A 188 12.61 19.57 8.92
N VAL A 189 12.05 18.37 9.14
CA VAL A 189 11.83 17.38 8.09
C VAL A 189 10.33 17.24 7.82
N SER A 190 9.93 17.24 6.56
CA SER A 190 8.57 16.89 6.13
C SER A 190 8.52 15.52 5.48
N ILE A 191 7.42 14.80 5.65
CA ILE A 191 7.15 13.52 4.98
C ILE A 191 5.87 13.63 4.19
N LEU A 192 5.96 13.44 2.87
CA LEU A 192 4.84 13.32 1.96
C LEU A 192 4.56 11.83 1.69
N GLY A 193 3.73 11.23 2.55
CA GLY A 193 3.30 9.82 2.50
C GLY A 193 2.02 9.57 1.69
N SER A 194 1.28 10.62 1.36
CA SER A 194 -0.03 10.57 0.68
C SER A 194 0.06 10.43 -0.83
N TYR A 195 1.21 10.76 -1.42
CA TYR A 195 1.47 10.70 -2.86
C TYR A 195 2.81 9.98 -3.12
N THR A 196 2.82 9.01 -4.05
CA THR A 196 4.07 8.36 -4.47
C THR A 196 4.87 9.31 -5.35
N CYS A 197 5.99 9.80 -4.82
CA CYS A 197 6.85 10.77 -5.49
C CYS A 197 7.90 10.12 -6.37
N TYR A 198 8.39 8.94 -6.00
CA TYR A 198 9.58 8.33 -6.60
C TYR A 198 9.36 6.85 -6.88
N TYR A 199 9.80 6.38 -8.04
CA TYR A 199 9.63 5.00 -8.49
C TYR A 199 11.00 4.41 -8.82
N TYR A 200 11.37 3.36 -8.07
CA TYR A 200 12.57 2.59 -8.38
C TYR A 200 12.30 1.64 -9.54
N SER A 201 13.11 1.69 -10.59
CA SER A 201 12.95 0.78 -11.74
C SER A 201 14.02 -0.32 -11.76
N LYS A 202 13.59 -1.55 -12.07
CA LYS A 202 14.51 -2.65 -12.28
C LYS A 202 15.06 -2.58 -13.70
N ARG A 203 16.39 -2.60 -13.85
CA ARG A 203 16.99 -2.77 -15.18
C ARG A 203 16.95 -4.24 -15.58
N ASP A 204 16.60 -4.51 -16.83
CA ASP A 204 16.60 -5.86 -17.40
C ASP A 204 18.02 -6.39 -17.66
N ASP A 205 19.05 -5.54 -17.66
CA ASP A 205 20.47 -5.91 -17.76
C ASP A 205 21.12 -6.30 -16.42
N GLY A 206 20.41 -6.14 -15.29
CA GLY A 206 20.92 -6.47 -13.96
C GLY A 206 21.95 -5.49 -13.38
N ASN A 207 22.24 -4.37 -14.05
CA ASN A 207 23.30 -3.43 -13.67
C ASN A 207 22.84 -2.30 -12.71
N ASN A 208 21.73 -2.47 -11.99
CA ASN A 208 21.41 -1.54 -10.91
C ASN A 208 22.55 -1.56 -9.88
N SER A 209 23.08 -0.40 -9.45
CA SER A 209 24.26 -0.31 -8.57
C SER A 209 24.18 -1.21 -7.33
N GLY A 210 22.98 -1.45 -6.78
CA GLY A 210 22.74 -2.30 -5.61
C GLY A 210 22.77 -3.83 -5.84
N SER A 211 22.92 -4.33 -7.08
CA SER A 211 22.78 -5.76 -7.42
C SER A 211 24.03 -6.61 -7.21
N THR A 212 25.23 -6.00 -7.18
CA THR A 212 26.50 -6.73 -7.02
C THR A 212 26.64 -7.36 -5.63
N ARG A 213 27.20 -8.57 -5.55
CA ARG A 213 27.60 -9.21 -4.29
C ARG A 213 28.47 -8.25 -3.48
N ILE A 214 28.18 -8.15 -2.18
CA ILE A 214 28.96 -7.31 -1.28
C ILE A 214 30.33 -7.96 -1.03
N VAL A 215 31.34 -7.12 -0.82
CA VAL A 215 32.59 -7.52 -0.17
C VAL A 215 32.42 -7.19 1.31
N PRO A 216 32.25 -8.18 2.20
CA PRO A 216 31.91 -7.97 3.61
C PRO A 216 32.81 -6.96 4.30
N SER A 217 34.13 -7.09 4.17
CA SER A 217 35.12 -6.19 4.79
C SER A 217 34.89 -4.72 4.41
N GLY A 218 34.73 -4.42 3.12
CA GLY A 218 34.46 -3.07 2.64
C GLY A 218 33.07 -2.56 3.04
N TYR A 219 32.05 -3.41 2.98
CA TYR A 219 30.68 -3.03 3.35
C TYR A 219 30.57 -2.66 4.83
N TYR A 220 31.11 -3.51 5.71
CA TYR A 220 31.03 -3.32 7.16
C TYR A 220 32.06 -2.32 7.67
N GLY A 221 33.16 -2.10 6.96
CA GLY A 221 34.03 -0.93 7.14
C GLY A 221 33.25 0.38 6.94
N ASN A 222 32.50 0.49 5.85
CA ASN A 222 31.67 1.68 5.60
C ASN A 222 30.50 1.79 6.59
N LEU A 223 29.88 0.67 6.99
CA LEU A 223 28.83 0.69 8.01
C LEU A 223 29.35 1.24 9.34
N ARG A 224 30.59 0.91 9.72
CA ARG A 224 31.22 1.44 10.93
C ARG A 224 31.20 2.97 10.96
N GLU A 225 31.56 3.63 9.85
CA GLU A 225 31.54 5.10 9.75
C GLU A 225 30.12 5.65 10.06
N VAL A 226 29.07 4.98 9.58
CA VAL A 226 27.67 5.35 9.89
C VAL A 226 27.35 5.17 11.37
N LEU A 227 27.76 4.06 11.98
CA LEU A 227 27.53 3.77 13.39
C LEU A 227 28.29 4.74 14.30
N GLU A 228 29.50 5.15 13.91
CA GLU A 228 30.29 6.19 14.60
C GLU A 228 29.60 7.55 14.54
N VAL A 229 29.01 7.93 13.41
CA VAL A 229 28.18 9.15 13.34
C VAL A 229 27.00 9.07 14.30
N VAL A 230 26.32 7.92 14.40
CA VAL A 230 25.24 7.74 15.39
C VAL A 230 25.77 7.88 16.82
N GLY A 231 26.85 7.17 17.15
CA GLY A 231 27.44 7.17 18.49
C GLY A 231 27.95 8.54 18.93
N THR A 232 28.57 9.31 18.03
CA THR A 232 29.12 10.64 18.33
C THR A 232 28.06 11.74 18.38
N ARG A 233 26.89 11.53 17.77
CA ARG A 233 25.79 12.51 17.71
C ARG A 233 24.65 12.22 18.68
N THR A 234 24.77 11.17 19.49
CA THR A 234 23.74 10.79 20.47
C THR A 234 24.36 10.36 21.78
N GLU A 235 23.66 10.62 22.88
CA GLU A 235 23.99 10.06 24.18
C GLU A 235 23.48 8.61 24.31
N PRO A 236 24.18 7.73 25.05
CA PRO A 236 23.69 6.40 25.36
C PRO A 236 22.28 6.41 25.97
N GLY A 237 21.39 5.58 25.42
CA GLY A 237 20.03 5.44 25.91
C GLY A 237 19.02 5.10 24.82
N ALA A 238 17.74 5.16 25.17
CA ALA A 238 16.65 4.64 24.33
C ALA A 238 16.57 5.26 22.92
N PHE A 239 17.03 6.50 22.73
CA PHE A 239 17.09 7.13 21.41
C PHE A 239 18.20 6.53 20.55
N GLN A 240 19.43 6.50 21.05
CA GLN A 240 20.57 5.87 20.37
C GLN A 240 20.28 4.39 20.07
N ASP A 241 19.76 3.66 21.06
CA ASP A 241 19.42 2.24 20.90
C ASP A 241 18.45 2.00 19.74
N ARG A 242 17.46 2.88 19.58
CA ARG A 242 16.48 2.80 18.50
C ARG A 242 17.13 2.97 17.13
N LEU A 243 18.05 3.92 16.99
CA LEU A 243 18.78 4.16 15.74
C LEU A 243 19.68 2.96 15.42
N LEU A 244 20.52 2.55 16.38
CA LEU A 244 21.44 1.42 16.22
C LEU A 244 20.70 0.11 15.92
N ARG A 245 19.57 -0.13 16.57
CA ARG A 245 18.75 -1.34 16.33
C ARG A 245 18.23 -1.43 14.90
N ARG A 246 17.99 -0.31 14.21
CA ARG A 246 17.64 -0.34 12.78
C ARG A 246 18.81 -0.88 11.95
N PHE A 247 20.01 -0.37 12.16
CA PHE A 247 21.19 -0.84 11.42
C PHE A 247 21.48 -2.30 11.74
N TYR A 248 21.34 -2.68 13.02
CA TYR A 248 21.55 -4.05 13.43
C TYR A 248 20.56 -5.02 12.78
N ARG A 249 19.26 -4.65 12.74
CA ARG A 249 18.23 -5.48 12.11
C ARG A 249 18.40 -5.58 10.60
N VAL A 250 18.70 -4.49 9.92
CA VAL A 250 18.63 -4.43 8.45
C VAL A 250 19.97 -4.77 7.79
N GLU A 251 21.06 -4.16 8.24
CA GLU A 251 22.38 -4.27 7.57
C GLU A 251 23.21 -5.45 8.08
N MET A 252 22.92 -5.94 9.28
CA MET A 252 23.71 -6.98 9.94
C MET A 252 22.90 -8.28 10.07
N LEU A 253 21.99 -8.37 11.05
CA LEU A 253 21.18 -9.57 11.29
C LEU A 253 20.33 -9.96 10.08
N GLY A 254 19.85 -8.98 9.31
CA GLY A 254 19.10 -9.21 8.08
C GLY A 254 19.90 -9.94 6.99
N ARG A 255 21.21 -9.68 6.90
CA ARG A 255 22.10 -10.40 5.97
C ARG A 255 22.48 -11.79 6.48
N LEU A 256 22.45 -11.99 7.79
CA LEU A 256 22.61 -13.28 8.46
C LEU A 256 21.25 -13.99 8.70
N SER A 257 20.22 -13.62 7.93
CA SER A 257 18.89 -14.21 8.00
C SER A 257 18.46 -14.83 6.68
N GLU A 258 17.39 -15.61 6.73
CA GLU A 258 16.76 -16.21 5.57
C GLU A 258 16.12 -15.17 4.62
N PRO A 259 16.16 -15.41 3.30
CA PRO A 259 16.77 -16.55 2.62
C PRO A 259 18.29 -16.38 2.38
N ALA A 260 18.87 -15.21 2.66
CA ALA A 260 20.21 -14.84 2.23
C ALA A 260 21.29 -15.80 2.76
N VAL A 261 21.34 -16.00 4.09
CA VAL A 261 22.36 -16.83 4.74
C VAL A 261 22.31 -18.30 4.31
N LEU A 262 21.15 -18.77 3.84
CA LEU A 262 20.98 -20.15 3.37
C LEU A 262 21.61 -20.39 1.99
N GLY A 263 21.96 -19.33 1.26
CA GLY A 263 22.66 -19.41 -0.02
C GLY A 263 24.18 -19.15 0.10
N TYR A 264 24.72 -19.00 1.31
CA TYR A 264 26.15 -18.76 1.51
C TYR A 264 26.92 -20.08 1.49
N ASP A 265 28.05 -20.10 0.79
CA ASP A 265 29.08 -21.10 1.04
C ASP A 265 29.75 -20.84 2.40
N ALA A 266 30.45 -21.85 2.93
CA ALA A 266 31.05 -21.77 4.27
C ALA A 266 32.07 -20.62 4.40
N ALA A 267 32.93 -20.46 3.40
CA ALA A 267 33.97 -19.42 3.41
C ALA A 267 33.37 -18.01 3.44
N PHE A 268 32.30 -17.77 2.69
CA PHE A 268 31.61 -16.49 2.70
C PHE A 268 30.79 -16.26 3.96
N LEU A 269 30.22 -17.32 4.55
CA LEU A 269 29.58 -17.20 5.86
C LEU A 269 30.60 -16.76 6.92
N ASP A 270 31.78 -17.35 6.94
CA ASP A 270 32.86 -16.96 7.84
C ASP A 270 33.26 -15.50 7.62
N GLU A 271 33.50 -15.08 6.37
CA GLU A 271 33.84 -13.68 6.04
C GLU A 271 32.74 -12.70 6.50
N MET A 272 31.47 -13.07 6.32
CA MET A 272 30.33 -12.26 6.77
C MET A 272 30.28 -12.16 8.29
N VAL A 273 30.42 -13.26 9.02
CA VAL A 273 30.37 -13.25 10.50
C VAL A 273 31.55 -12.48 11.07
N ASP A 274 32.75 -12.71 10.55
CA ASP A 274 33.99 -12.04 11.00
C ASP A 274 33.93 -10.52 10.76
N ALA A 275 33.28 -10.07 9.69
CA ALA A 275 33.10 -8.65 9.41
C ALA A 275 31.98 -8.01 10.27
N VAL A 276 30.93 -8.74 10.61
CA VAL A 276 29.75 -8.23 11.34
C VAL A 276 29.96 -8.24 12.86
N ARG A 277 30.55 -9.31 13.40
CA ARG A 277 30.65 -9.56 14.85
C ARG A 277 31.37 -8.44 15.62
N PRO A 278 32.46 -7.82 15.11
CA PRO A 278 33.09 -6.69 15.78
C PRO A 278 32.16 -5.48 15.94
N LEU A 279 31.27 -5.23 14.97
CA LEU A 279 30.28 -4.15 15.09
C LEU A 279 29.16 -4.52 16.06
N ALA A 280 28.75 -5.80 16.08
CA ALA A 280 27.72 -6.30 16.99
C ALA A 280 28.16 -6.25 18.47
N THR A 281 29.45 -6.46 18.73
CA THR A 281 30.03 -6.39 20.09
C THR A 281 30.46 -4.97 20.47
N GLY A 282 30.90 -4.16 19.51
CA GLY A 282 31.37 -2.79 19.77
C GLY A 282 30.28 -1.73 19.87
N PHE A 283 29.20 -1.82 19.08
CA PHE A 283 28.15 -0.79 19.03
C PHE A 283 26.81 -1.23 19.62
N MET A 284 26.48 -2.52 19.52
CA MET A 284 25.15 -2.98 19.92
C MET A 284 25.17 -3.36 21.39
N GLY A 285 24.92 -2.41 22.29
CA GLY A 285 24.80 -2.68 23.73
C GLY A 285 23.56 -3.51 24.10
N ASP A 286 23.37 -3.75 25.39
CA ASP A 286 22.25 -4.56 25.91
C ASP A 286 20.89 -3.95 25.56
N GLY A 287 20.76 -2.62 25.63
CA GLY A 287 19.53 -1.92 25.22
C GLY A 287 19.16 -2.16 23.74
N VAL A 288 20.16 -2.23 22.86
CA VAL A 288 19.95 -2.59 21.44
C VAL A 288 19.47 -4.04 21.33
N HIS A 289 20.16 -4.97 21.99
CA HIS A 289 19.92 -6.41 21.97
C HIS A 289 18.55 -6.80 22.53
N GLU A 290 18.25 -6.36 23.75
CA GLU A 290 17.01 -6.69 24.44
C GLU A 290 15.79 -6.13 23.73
N GLY A 291 15.94 -4.99 23.04
CA GLY A 291 14.86 -4.43 22.23
C GLY A 291 14.64 -5.12 20.87
N LEU A 292 15.42 -6.14 20.52
CA LEU A 292 15.12 -7.03 19.39
C LEU A 292 13.96 -7.97 19.75
N GLY A 293 13.15 -8.32 18.75
CA GLY A 293 12.18 -9.41 18.92
C GLY A 293 12.88 -10.77 18.95
N ALA A 294 12.26 -11.72 19.64
CA ALA A 294 12.78 -13.05 19.98
C ALA A 294 13.74 -13.70 18.96
N VAL A 295 13.32 -13.88 17.70
CA VAL A 295 14.14 -14.55 16.67
C VAL A 295 15.39 -13.73 16.34
N ASN A 296 15.30 -12.41 16.29
CA ASN A 296 16.47 -11.57 16.07
C ASN A 296 17.35 -11.50 17.33
N ARG A 297 16.78 -11.62 18.53
CA ARG A 297 17.56 -11.71 19.77
C ARG A 297 18.38 -13.00 19.80
N LEU A 298 17.77 -14.15 19.50
CA LEU A 298 18.47 -15.42 19.32
C LEU A 298 19.58 -15.32 18.28
N ARG A 299 19.29 -14.75 17.10
CA ARG A 299 20.29 -14.52 16.06
C ARG A 299 21.44 -13.62 16.55
N SER A 300 21.13 -12.58 17.31
CA SER A 300 22.12 -11.71 17.92
C SER A 300 22.99 -12.44 18.94
N THR A 301 22.43 -13.34 19.74
CA THR A 301 23.18 -14.15 20.71
C THR A 301 24.14 -15.07 19.97
N LEU A 302 23.65 -15.85 18.99
CA LEU A 302 24.47 -16.75 18.17
C LEU A 302 25.62 -16.02 17.45
N LEU A 303 25.35 -14.82 16.91
CA LEU A 303 26.38 -13.98 16.29
C LEU A 303 27.44 -13.53 17.30
N ARG A 304 27.05 -13.14 18.52
CA ARG A 304 28.00 -12.70 19.57
C ARG A 304 28.82 -13.86 20.10
N ASP A 305 28.21 -15.04 20.20
CA ASP A 305 28.82 -16.29 20.66
C ASP A 305 29.65 -16.98 19.57
N ASP A 306 29.70 -16.39 18.36
CA ASP A 306 30.48 -16.92 17.24
C ASP A 306 29.95 -18.27 16.72
N ASP A 307 28.65 -18.55 16.90
CA ASP A 307 28.01 -19.81 16.49
C ASP A 307 27.44 -19.73 15.06
N ARG A 308 28.29 -20.01 14.06
CA ARG A 308 27.91 -20.05 12.64
C ARG A 308 26.87 -21.14 12.33
N GLN A 309 26.98 -22.30 12.96
CA GLN A 309 26.09 -23.43 12.72
C GLN A 309 24.69 -23.13 13.25
N GLY A 310 24.61 -22.56 14.45
CA GLY A 310 23.37 -22.08 15.04
C GLY A 310 22.69 -21.00 14.19
N LEU A 311 23.45 -20.05 13.61
CA LEU A 311 22.90 -19.03 12.70
C LEU A 311 22.21 -19.66 11.49
N VAL A 312 22.86 -20.61 10.82
CA VAL A 312 22.30 -21.31 9.65
C VAL A 312 21.09 -22.16 10.05
N LYS A 313 21.17 -22.86 11.18
CA LYS A 313 20.06 -23.69 11.68
C LYS A 313 18.83 -22.87 12.03
N LEU A 314 19.00 -21.75 12.74
CA LEU A 314 17.93 -20.80 13.03
C LEU A 314 17.30 -20.25 11.74
N ALA A 315 18.12 -19.91 10.73
CA ALA A 315 17.62 -19.42 9.45
C ALA A 315 16.79 -20.48 8.70
N ARG A 316 17.21 -21.75 8.71
CA ARG A 316 16.44 -22.86 8.12
C ARG A 316 15.08 -22.98 8.78
N GLN A 317 15.03 -22.98 10.11
CA GLN A 317 13.76 -23.07 10.86
C GLN A 317 12.88 -21.84 10.62
N ALA A 318 13.43 -20.63 10.71
CA ALA A 318 12.69 -19.39 10.46
C ALA A 318 12.15 -19.32 9.02
N ALA A 319 12.83 -19.92 8.04
CA ALA A 319 12.37 -19.99 6.66
C ALA A 319 11.09 -20.83 6.49
N THR A 320 10.86 -21.82 7.37
CA THR A 320 9.62 -22.62 7.38
C THR A 320 8.43 -21.84 7.95
N VAL A 321 8.70 -20.80 8.75
CA VAL A 321 7.65 -19.95 9.32
C VAL A 321 7.10 -19.02 8.25
N LYS A 322 5.81 -19.13 7.96
CA LYS A 322 5.03 -18.27 7.04
C LYS A 322 3.92 -17.55 7.81
N SER A 323 3.07 -16.84 7.10
CA SER A 323 1.84 -16.25 7.64
C SER A 323 0.62 -16.78 6.89
N ALA A 324 -0.47 -16.96 7.61
CA ALA A 324 -1.79 -17.22 7.03
C ALA A 324 -2.76 -16.09 7.43
N ALA A 325 -3.71 -15.80 6.55
CA ALA A 325 -4.78 -14.85 6.81
C ALA A 325 -6.09 -15.37 6.20
N ARG A 326 -7.16 -15.35 6.99
CA ARG A 326 -8.49 -15.80 6.61
C ARG A 326 -9.45 -14.63 6.54
N LEU A 327 -10.11 -14.46 5.40
CA LEU A 327 -11.14 -13.45 5.20
C LEU A 327 -12.47 -13.93 5.79
N GLU A 328 -12.91 -13.32 6.88
CA GLU A 328 -14.11 -13.73 7.62
C GLU A 328 -15.37 -13.03 7.11
N ASP A 329 -15.26 -11.77 6.68
CA ASP A 329 -16.37 -10.99 6.15
C ASP A 329 -15.88 -9.84 5.25
N ILE A 330 -16.76 -9.35 4.36
CA ILE A 330 -16.50 -8.22 3.48
C ILE A 330 -17.78 -7.38 3.27
N ALA A 331 -17.68 -6.08 3.50
CA ALA A 331 -18.84 -5.19 3.37
C ALA A 331 -18.45 -3.77 2.96
N TRP A 332 -19.20 -3.22 1.99
CA TRP A 332 -19.17 -1.80 1.69
C TRP A 332 -19.82 -0.99 2.80
N GLN A 333 -19.14 0.07 3.21
CA GLN A 333 -19.64 1.06 4.16
C GLN A 333 -20.28 2.25 3.42
N PRO A 334 -21.26 2.96 4.02
CA PRO A 334 -21.98 4.06 3.36
C PRO A 334 -21.09 5.13 2.71
N GLY A 335 -19.89 5.38 3.27
CA GLY A 335 -18.91 6.32 2.73
C GLY A 335 -18.06 5.82 1.57
N GLY A 336 -18.35 4.66 0.97
CA GLY A 336 -17.58 4.10 -0.15
C GLY A 336 -16.28 3.40 0.25
N LEU A 337 -16.12 3.07 1.54
CA LEU A 337 -15.00 2.27 2.05
C LEU A 337 -15.38 0.79 2.07
N LEU A 338 -14.51 -0.09 1.56
CA LEU A 338 -14.70 -1.53 1.64
C LEU A 338 -14.04 -2.04 2.92
N THR A 339 -14.82 -2.50 3.88
CA THR A 339 -14.29 -3.09 5.12
C THR A 339 -14.16 -4.60 4.95
N VAL A 340 -13.00 -5.13 5.34
CA VAL A 340 -12.75 -6.57 5.46
C VAL A 340 -12.52 -6.94 6.92
N THR A 341 -13.14 -8.02 7.37
CA THR A 341 -12.89 -8.63 8.68
C THR A 341 -12.02 -9.86 8.45
N LEU A 342 -10.93 -10.00 9.18
CA LEU A 342 -10.01 -11.11 8.99
C LEU A 342 -9.36 -11.58 10.29
N SER A 343 -8.89 -12.83 10.26
CA SER A 343 -7.92 -13.35 11.21
C SER A 343 -6.57 -13.57 10.52
N ALA A 344 -5.47 -13.44 11.26
CA ALA A 344 -4.13 -13.69 10.76
C ALA A 344 -3.25 -14.33 11.84
N ARG A 345 -2.29 -15.16 11.44
CA ARG A 345 -1.38 -15.89 12.34
C ARG A 345 -0.06 -16.22 11.65
N LEU A 346 0.95 -16.57 12.45
CA LEU A 346 2.15 -17.25 11.94
C LEU A 346 1.89 -18.76 11.84
N THR A 347 2.45 -19.38 10.81
CA THR A 347 2.28 -20.81 10.52
C THR A 347 3.62 -21.45 10.22
N VAL A 348 3.74 -22.76 10.35
CA VAL A 348 4.95 -23.55 10.08
C VAL A 348 4.63 -24.72 9.13
N GLY A 349 5.63 -25.16 8.37
CA GLY A 349 5.53 -26.33 7.49
C GLY A 349 4.68 -26.13 6.22
N LYS A 350 4.61 -27.18 5.40
CA LYS A 350 3.85 -27.19 4.12
C LYS A 350 2.34 -27.10 4.36
N ASP A 351 1.85 -27.72 5.44
CA ASP A 351 0.43 -27.77 5.80
C ASP A 351 -0.09 -26.49 6.46
N LYS A 352 0.78 -25.49 6.65
CA LYS A 352 0.46 -24.21 7.32
C LYS A 352 -0.14 -24.42 8.72
N ALA A 353 0.39 -25.39 9.46
CA ALA A 353 0.04 -25.59 10.86
C ALA A 353 0.35 -24.31 11.68
N PRO A 354 -0.41 -23.99 12.73
CA PRO A 354 -0.09 -22.86 13.60
C PRO A 354 1.34 -22.92 14.14
N LEU A 355 2.03 -21.79 14.21
CA LEU A 355 3.29 -21.70 14.96
C LEU A 355 2.96 -21.83 16.45
N ALA A 356 3.32 -22.97 17.04
CA ALA A 356 3.08 -23.25 18.45
C ALA A 356 4.08 -22.51 19.35
N LEU A 357 3.62 -22.05 20.50
CA LEU A 357 4.42 -21.53 21.61
C LEU A 357 4.13 -22.39 22.83
N LEU A 358 5.11 -22.54 23.71
CA LEU A 358 4.93 -23.29 24.95
C LEU A 358 4.27 -22.38 25.99
N ARG A 359 3.32 -22.92 26.74
CA ARG A 359 2.67 -22.26 27.86
C ARG A 359 3.08 -22.96 29.15
N SER A 360 3.64 -22.20 30.08
CA SER A 360 4.04 -22.66 31.41
C SER A 360 3.58 -21.60 32.40
N ASP A 361 2.54 -21.91 33.18
CA ASP A 361 1.87 -20.96 34.08
C ASP A 361 1.44 -19.69 33.34
N ASP A 362 1.85 -18.51 33.82
CA ASP A 362 1.59 -17.21 33.20
C ASP A 362 2.58 -16.83 32.08
N ARG A 363 3.54 -17.71 31.76
CA ARG A 363 4.57 -17.45 30.75
C ARG A 363 4.26 -18.12 29.42
N ILE A 364 4.60 -17.42 28.35
CA ILE A 364 4.59 -17.93 26.98
C ILE A 364 6.04 -17.95 26.48
N LEU A 365 6.50 -19.13 26.10
CA LEU A 365 7.90 -19.39 25.79
C LEU A 365 8.08 -19.81 24.33
N LEU A 366 9.13 -19.31 23.71
CA LEU A 366 9.62 -19.72 22.39
C LEU A 366 10.79 -20.67 22.57
N HIS A 367 10.63 -21.93 22.19
CA HIS A 367 11.75 -22.87 22.17
C HIS A 367 12.78 -22.46 21.10
N PRO A 368 14.10 -22.57 21.35
CA PRO A 368 15.13 -22.17 20.38
C PRO A 368 15.06 -22.90 19.03
N ALA A 369 14.51 -24.12 19.02
CA ALA A 369 14.21 -24.87 17.79
C ALA A 369 12.96 -24.36 17.01
N LEU A 370 12.40 -23.21 17.40
CA LEU A 370 11.11 -22.66 16.97
C LEU A 370 9.91 -23.60 17.18
N THR A 371 10.07 -24.50 18.18
CA THR A 371 9.11 -25.38 18.92
C THR A 371 8.61 -26.70 18.25
N ALA A 372 9.50 -27.46 17.61
CA ALA A 372 9.39 -28.86 17.07
C ALA A 372 8.33 -29.82 17.73
N ASP A 373 7.60 -30.75 17.06
CA ASP A 373 7.52 -31.22 15.64
C ASP A 373 6.15 -31.99 15.36
N PRO A 374 5.84 -32.69 14.22
CA PRO A 374 6.68 -33.66 13.46
C PRO A 374 6.84 -33.36 11.94
N LEU A 375 7.98 -33.72 11.36
CA LEU A 375 7.94 -34.42 10.06
C LEU A 375 7.51 -35.87 10.32
N PRO A 376 6.35 -36.32 9.81
CA PRO A 376 6.06 -37.75 9.69
C PRO A 376 7.07 -38.36 8.72
N ASP A 377 7.49 -39.59 9.03
CA ASP A 377 8.40 -40.47 8.30
C ASP A 377 8.77 -40.06 6.86
N GLY A 378 10.06 -39.76 6.66
CA GLY A 378 10.73 -40.16 5.41
C GLY A 378 11.18 -39.09 4.42
N GLU A 379 10.98 -37.79 4.66
CA GLU A 379 11.53 -36.76 3.76
C GLU A 379 12.23 -35.63 4.55
N ARG A 380 13.41 -35.94 5.11
CA ARG A 380 14.44 -34.91 5.27
C ARG A 380 14.85 -34.48 3.85
N PRO A 381 14.84 -33.18 3.48
CA PRO A 381 15.36 -32.75 2.20
C PRO A 381 16.86 -33.03 2.01
N ASP A 382 17.59 -33.45 3.05
CA ASP A 382 18.98 -33.91 2.97
C ASP A 382 19.22 -34.94 4.08
N ALA A 383 19.53 -36.19 3.71
CA ALA A 383 19.76 -37.30 4.64
C ALA A 383 21.20 -37.35 5.22
N ASP A 384 22.09 -36.44 4.80
CA ASP A 384 23.53 -36.54 5.07
C ASP A 384 24.07 -35.52 6.10
N LEU A 385 23.21 -34.85 6.88
CA LEU A 385 23.65 -33.99 7.97
C LEU A 385 23.46 -34.69 9.32
N PRO A 386 24.52 -34.83 10.14
CA PRO A 386 24.39 -35.40 11.48
C PRO A 386 23.43 -34.56 12.31
N ASP A 387 22.69 -35.23 13.21
CA ASP A 387 21.90 -34.61 14.27
C ASP A 387 22.84 -33.83 15.19
N ALA A 388 23.25 -32.63 14.77
CA ALA A 388 23.81 -31.65 15.65
C ALA A 388 22.62 -31.01 16.37
N ASP A 389 22.38 -31.46 17.60
CA ASP A 389 21.47 -30.81 18.54
C ASP A 389 21.70 -29.30 18.51
N LEU A 390 20.62 -28.50 18.47
CA LEU A 390 20.77 -27.11 18.91
C LEU A 390 21.21 -27.22 20.36
N PRO A 391 22.05 -26.29 20.87
CA PRO A 391 22.22 -26.20 22.31
C PRO A 391 20.83 -26.27 22.93
N THR A 392 20.66 -27.15 23.92
CA THR A 392 19.47 -27.32 24.78
C THR A 392 19.23 -26.02 25.56
N GLY A 393 19.02 -24.92 24.82
CA GLY A 393 18.86 -23.59 25.36
C GLY A 393 17.51 -23.50 26.02
N GLU A 394 17.49 -22.84 27.17
CA GLU A 394 16.25 -22.57 27.87
C GLU A 394 15.24 -21.88 26.94
N PRO A 395 13.96 -22.27 26.96
CA PRO A 395 12.92 -21.59 26.20
C PRO A 395 12.92 -20.09 26.50
N LEU A 396 12.92 -19.26 25.45
CA LEU A 396 12.96 -17.81 25.58
C LEU A 396 11.58 -17.29 26.01
N ASP A 397 11.52 -16.49 27.06
CA ASP A 397 10.28 -15.83 27.46
C ASP A 397 9.87 -14.75 26.44
N VAL A 398 8.71 -14.95 25.82
CA VAL A 398 8.12 -14.04 24.83
C VAL A 398 6.77 -13.49 25.29
N THR A 399 6.44 -13.60 26.59
CA THR A 399 5.18 -13.14 27.18
C THR A 399 4.93 -11.66 26.90
N GLY A 400 5.97 -10.83 27.05
CA GLY A 400 5.90 -9.39 26.75
C GLY A 400 5.72 -9.08 25.26
N GLU A 401 6.10 -10.00 24.36
CA GLU A 401 6.02 -9.80 22.91
C GLU A 401 4.65 -10.11 22.32
N ILE A 402 3.79 -10.87 23.01
CA ILE A 402 2.46 -11.26 22.50
C ILE A 402 1.62 -10.03 22.15
N LYS A 403 1.65 -8.99 23.01
CA LYS A 403 0.94 -7.73 22.76
C LYS A 403 1.56 -6.90 21.64
N ALA A 404 2.82 -7.18 21.26
CA ALA A 404 3.52 -6.50 20.19
C ALA A 404 3.24 -7.11 18.80
N PHE A 405 2.54 -8.24 18.72
CA PHE A 405 2.10 -8.80 17.44
C PHE A 405 1.18 -7.83 16.71
N LYS A 406 1.41 -7.66 15.41
CA LYS A 406 0.65 -6.73 14.56
C LYS A 406 0.31 -7.36 13.22
N ALA A 407 -0.90 -7.10 12.75
CA ALA A 407 -1.27 -7.27 11.36
C ALA A 407 -1.38 -5.91 10.68
N GLU A 408 -0.79 -5.78 9.51
CA GLU A 408 -0.93 -4.63 8.63
C GLU A 408 -1.60 -5.10 7.34
N VAL A 409 -2.49 -4.26 6.78
CA VAL A 409 -3.13 -4.52 5.49
C VAL A 409 -2.75 -3.41 4.53
N ALA A 410 -2.45 -3.77 3.28
CA ALA A 410 -2.16 -2.80 2.23
C ALA A 410 -2.77 -3.25 0.89
N LEU A 411 -3.18 -2.28 0.08
CA LEU A 411 -3.47 -2.48 -1.34
C LEU A 411 -2.17 -2.26 -2.11
N ARG A 412 -1.75 -3.23 -2.93
CA ARG A 412 -0.58 -3.10 -3.81
C ARG A 412 -1.02 -3.09 -5.26
N ASP A 413 -0.71 -2.03 -5.99
CA ASP A 413 -0.94 -2.01 -7.43
C ASP A 413 -0.03 -3.04 -8.10
N ARG A 414 -0.61 -3.87 -8.97
CA ARG A 414 0.08 -5.00 -9.57
C ARG A 414 1.17 -4.59 -10.55
N GLU A 415 1.01 -3.46 -11.23
CA GLU A 415 1.90 -3.05 -12.32
C GLU A 415 2.97 -2.07 -11.84
N THR A 416 2.57 -1.11 -11.01
CA THR A 416 3.45 -0.06 -10.50
C THR A 416 4.07 -0.37 -9.15
N ALA A 417 3.64 -1.48 -8.51
CA ALA A 417 4.00 -1.87 -7.15
C ALA A 417 3.75 -0.79 -6.07
N VAL A 418 2.96 0.24 -6.39
CA VAL A 418 2.55 1.26 -5.43
C VAL A 418 1.79 0.58 -4.31
N GLU A 419 2.28 0.72 -3.08
CA GLU A 419 1.59 0.22 -1.91
C GLU A 419 0.80 1.32 -1.22
N TRP A 420 -0.43 0.99 -0.84
CA TRP A 420 -1.35 1.86 -0.13
C TRP A 420 -1.70 1.20 1.21
N PRO A 421 -1.05 1.63 2.31
CA PRO A 421 -1.38 1.14 3.64
C PRO A 421 -2.84 1.44 3.98
N CYS A 422 -3.52 0.44 4.52
CA CYS A 422 -4.92 0.52 4.94
C CYS A 422 -4.99 0.80 6.45
N PRO A 423 -5.97 1.61 6.92
CA PRO A 423 -6.33 1.64 8.33
C PRO A 423 -6.75 0.25 8.81
N VAL A 424 -6.28 -0.12 10.00
CA VAL A 424 -6.55 -1.42 10.59
C VAL A 424 -6.86 -1.27 12.08
N THR A 425 -7.71 -2.16 12.61
CA THR A 425 -7.92 -2.36 14.04
C THR A 425 -7.79 -3.84 14.33
N PHE A 426 -6.76 -4.24 15.08
CA PHE A 426 -6.49 -5.64 15.41
C PHE A 426 -6.28 -5.80 16.91
N THR A 427 -6.65 -6.99 17.40
CA THR A 427 -6.29 -7.49 18.72
C THR A 427 -5.48 -8.77 18.54
N ALA A 428 -4.46 -8.95 19.38
CA ALA A 428 -3.67 -10.17 19.46
C ALA A 428 -4.12 -10.97 20.68
N ALA A 429 -4.35 -12.27 20.53
CA ALA A 429 -4.68 -13.17 21.62
C ALA A 429 -3.87 -14.46 21.49
N ALA A 430 -3.46 -15.02 22.63
CA ALA A 430 -2.87 -16.35 22.70
C ALA A 430 -4.00 -17.39 22.85
N GLU A 431 -4.32 -18.10 21.77
CA GLU A 431 -5.32 -19.16 21.73
C GLU A 431 -4.67 -20.51 22.08
N ASP A 432 -5.35 -21.30 22.91
CA ASP A 432 -4.87 -22.62 23.33
C ASP A 432 -4.88 -23.62 22.17
N LEU A 433 -3.84 -24.45 22.09
CA LEU A 433 -3.71 -25.56 21.15
C LEU A 433 -3.84 -26.93 21.84
N GLY A 434 -3.92 -26.97 23.17
CA GLY A 434 -3.82 -28.20 23.96
C GLY A 434 -2.37 -28.58 24.30
N ASP A 435 -2.21 -29.50 25.25
CA ASP A 435 -0.91 -30.04 25.68
C ASP A 435 0.11 -28.98 26.11
N GLY A 436 -0.35 -27.92 26.78
CA GLY A 436 0.52 -26.81 27.19
C GLY A 436 1.07 -25.98 26.02
N ARG A 437 0.43 -26.03 24.85
CA ARG A 437 0.81 -25.24 23.67
C ARG A 437 -0.23 -24.17 23.37
N CYS A 438 0.20 -23.07 22.76
CA CYS A 438 -0.70 -22.01 22.29
C CYS A 438 -0.21 -21.39 20.98
N GLN A 439 -1.06 -20.62 20.32
CA GLN A 439 -0.72 -19.82 19.13
C GLN A 439 -1.13 -18.38 19.33
N VAL A 440 -0.49 -17.45 18.62
CA VAL A 440 -0.93 -16.05 18.58
C VAL A 440 -1.83 -15.83 17.36
N VAL A 441 -3.07 -15.42 17.59
CA VAL A 441 -4.03 -15.07 16.55
C VAL A 441 -4.37 -13.59 16.62
N LEU A 442 -4.24 -12.93 15.47
CA LEU A 442 -4.62 -11.54 15.27
C LEU A 442 -6.02 -11.49 14.66
N ARG A 443 -6.99 -10.84 15.31
CA ARG A 443 -8.36 -10.68 14.82
C ARG A 443 -8.73 -9.22 14.73
N GLY A 444 -9.34 -8.83 13.61
CA GLY A 444 -9.59 -7.42 13.38
C GLY A 444 -10.23 -7.09 12.03
N THR A 445 -10.26 -5.80 11.75
CA THR A 445 -10.81 -5.22 10.53
C THR A 445 -9.79 -4.34 9.83
N ALA A 446 -9.90 -4.27 8.51
CA ALA A 446 -9.16 -3.32 7.68
C ALA A 446 -10.11 -2.56 6.76
N GLN A 447 -9.87 -1.26 6.60
CA GLN A 447 -10.60 -0.40 5.67
C GLN A 447 -9.81 -0.28 4.37
N LEU A 448 -10.35 -0.75 3.26
CA LEU A 448 -9.74 -0.67 1.94
C LEU A 448 -10.31 0.57 1.22
N PRO A 449 -9.58 1.70 1.18
CA PRO A 449 -10.06 2.90 0.53
C PRO A 449 -10.00 2.72 -0.99
N ALA A 450 -11.16 2.79 -1.64
CA ALA A 450 -11.25 2.80 -3.10
C ALA A 450 -11.57 4.19 -3.66
N ASP A 451 -11.92 5.14 -2.79
CA ASP A 451 -12.11 6.55 -3.09
C ASP A 451 -11.25 7.44 -2.19
N ALA A 452 -11.35 8.77 -2.34
CA ALA A 452 -10.62 9.73 -1.52
C ALA A 452 -10.76 9.41 -0.04
N PHE A 453 -9.61 9.32 0.65
CA PHE A 453 -9.55 8.93 2.05
C PHE A 453 -8.42 9.65 2.76
N ARG A 454 -8.78 10.38 3.84
CA ARG A 454 -7.87 11.30 4.55
C ARG A 454 -7.23 12.27 3.56
N ASP A 455 -5.90 12.42 3.62
CA ASP A 455 -5.13 13.32 2.76
C ASP A 455 -4.79 12.69 1.39
N ARG A 456 -5.27 11.47 1.14
CA ARG A 456 -5.03 10.75 -0.12
C ARG A 456 -6.23 10.91 -1.05
N GLY A 457 -5.92 11.15 -2.32
CA GLY A 457 -6.91 11.14 -3.39
C GLY A 457 -7.54 9.77 -3.61
N PRO A 458 -8.41 9.65 -4.62
CA PRO A 458 -8.97 8.37 -5.03
C PRO A 458 -7.89 7.36 -5.41
N LEU A 459 -8.17 6.07 -5.18
CA LEU A 459 -7.28 5.00 -5.64
C LEU A 459 -7.12 5.09 -7.17
N PRO A 460 -5.89 5.17 -7.70
CA PRO A 460 -5.65 5.23 -9.13
C PRO A 460 -6.21 4.00 -9.86
N ARG A 461 -6.40 4.17 -11.17
CA ARG A 461 -6.82 3.05 -12.01
C ARG A 461 -5.76 1.95 -11.98
N GLY A 462 -6.17 0.70 -11.79
CA GLY A 462 -5.24 -0.41 -11.65
C GLY A 462 -5.85 -1.66 -11.04
N PHE A 463 -5.04 -2.70 -10.94
CA PHE A 463 -5.38 -3.92 -10.20
C PHE A 463 -4.69 -3.87 -8.84
N TRP A 464 -5.50 -3.78 -7.78
CA TRP A 464 -5.02 -3.59 -6.43
C TRP A 464 -5.16 -4.87 -5.62
N ASP A 465 -4.02 -5.51 -5.40
CA ASP A 465 -3.87 -6.75 -4.65
C ASP A 465 -3.91 -6.48 -3.13
N VAL A 466 -4.83 -7.12 -2.39
CA VAL A 466 -4.93 -7.01 -0.91
C VAL A 466 -3.91 -7.88 -0.17
N TRP A 467 -2.87 -7.29 0.41
CA TRP A 467 -1.83 -7.98 1.18
C TRP A 467 -2.01 -7.82 2.68
N VAL A 468 -1.72 -8.89 3.44
CA VAL A 468 -1.63 -8.89 4.90
C VAL A 468 -0.18 -9.15 5.31
N THR A 469 0.37 -8.29 6.15
CA THR A 469 1.70 -8.46 6.77
C THR A 469 1.51 -8.77 8.24
N VAL A 470 2.03 -9.90 8.70
CA VAL A 470 2.05 -10.32 10.11
C VAL A 470 3.46 -10.08 10.66
N ARG A 471 3.53 -9.39 11.81
CA ARG A 471 4.76 -9.08 12.54
C ARG A 471 4.67 -9.61 13.95
N GLY A 472 5.70 -10.30 14.41
CA GLY A 472 5.81 -10.84 15.77
C GLY A 472 7.10 -11.66 15.92
N LEU A 473 7.64 -11.77 17.14
CA LEU A 473 8.87 -12.53 17.43
C LEU A 473 10.10 -12.05 16.63
N GLY A 474 10.11 -10.80 16.14
CA GLY A 474 11.13 -10.31 15.22
C GLY A 474 10.98 -10.78 13.76
N LEU A 475 9.96 -11.58 13.45
CA LEU A 475 9.62 -12.03 12.09
C LEU A 475 8.65 -11.06 11.40
N VAL A 476 8.78 -10.96 10.08
CA VAL A 476 7.86 -10.23 9.20
C VAL A 476 7.50 -11.17 8.06
N ARG A 477 6.21 -11.52 7.94
CA ARG A 477 5.70 -12.44 6.93
C ARG A 477 4.49 -11.84 6.23
N ARG A 478 4.39 -12.04 4.90
CA ARG A 478 3.34 -11.45 4.06
C ARG A 478 2.56 -12.55 3.35
N VAL A 479 1.25 -12.36 3.19
CA VAL A 479 0.35 -13.26 2.47
C VAL A 479 -0.72 -12.48 1.70
N ARG A 480 -1.16 -13.00 0.54
CA ARG A 480 -2.33 -12.47 -0.19
C ARG A 480 -3.60 -12.87 0.55
N LEU A 481 -4.52 -11.92 0.77
CA LEU A 481 -5.81 -12.21 1.39
C LEU A 481 -6.79 -12.81 0.37
N GLY A 482 -7.66 -13.73 0.81
CA GLY A 482 -8.84 -14.16 0.06
C GLY A 482 -8.88 -15.63 -0.33
N ALA A 483 -7.73 -16.29 -0.52
CA ALA A 483 -7.70 -17.71 -0.85
C ALA A 483 -8.37 -18.57 0.23
N ASP A 484 -8.05 -18.30 1.50
CA ASP A 484 -8.79 -18.79 2.66
C ASP A 484 -9.84 -17.74 3.08
N ARG A 485 -11.12 -18.11 2.97
CA ARG A 485 -12.25 -17.24 3.26
C ARG A 485 -13.48 -18.02 3.71
N HIS A 486 -14.35 -17.36 4.48
CA HIS A 486 -15.65 -17.92 4.87
C HIS A 486 -16.62 -17.92 3.67
N ALA A 487 -17.45 -18.96 3.50
CA ALA A 487 -18.37 -19.10 2.36
C ALA A 487 -19.33 -17.89 2.15
N ARG A 488 -19.73 -17.23 3.25
CA ARG A 488 -20.55 -16.00 3.20
C ARG A 488 -19.89 -14.85 2.42
N VAL A 489 -18.56 -14.83 2.33
CA VAL A 489 -17.81 -13.78 1.65
C VAL A 489 -18.14 -13.80 0.16
N ASP A 490 -18.21 -14.97 -0.48
CA ASP A 490 -18.54 -15.09 -1.91
C ASP A 490 -19.92 -14.49 -2.23
N ALA A 491 -20.88 -14.57 -1.31
CA ALA A 491 -22.21 -13.96 -1.44
C ALA A 491 -22.24 -12.44 -1.11
N ALA A 492 -21.27 -11.96 -0.33
CA ALA A 492 -21.20 -10.58 0.15
C ALA A 492 -20.40 -9.66 -0.78
N VAL A 493 -19.40 -10.19 -1.49
CA VAL A 493 -18.59 -9.45 -2.48
C VAL A 493 -19.50 -8.87 -3.55
N ARG A 494 -19.43 -7.54 -3.74
CA ARG A 494 -20.23 -6.81 -4.72
C ARG A 494 -19.40 -5.70 -5.35
N PRO A 495 -19.62 -5.37 -6.64
CA PRO A 495 -19.01 -4.20 -7.24
C PRO A 495 -19.66 -2.91 -6.72
N ALA A 496 -18.95 -1.79 -6.87
CA ALA A 496 -19.41 -0.44 -6.52
C ALA A 496 -19.19 0.52 -7.69
N LEU A 497 -19.99 1.60 -7.72
CA LEU A 497 -19.70 2.80 -8.50
C LEU A 497 -19.41 3.94 -7.51
N LEU A 498 -18.17 4.45 -7.53
CA LEU A 498 -17.66 5.44 -6.57
C LEU A 498 -17.15 6.71 -7.25
N GLY A 499 -17.06 7.81 -6.51
CA GLY A 499 -16.53 9.08 -6.99
C GLY A 499 -17.45 9.90 -7.90
N SER A 500 -16.94 11.06 -8.34
CA SER A 500 -17.56 11.94 -9.34
C SER A 500 -16.47 12.45 -10.31
N PRO A 501 -16.49 12.05 -11.59
CA PRO A 501 -17.45 11.13 -12.22
C PRO A 501 -17.37 9.71 -11.63
N ALA A 502 -18.49 8.99 -11.67
CA ALA A 502 -18.57 7.63 -11.14
C ALA A 502 -17.61 6.68 -11.88
N ARG A 503 -16.86 5.88 -11.12
CA ARG A 503 -15.97 4.82 -11.64
C ARG A 503 -16.30 3.46 -11.02
N PRO A 504 -16.21 2.37 -11.79
CA PRO A 504 -16.40 1.03 -11.26
C PRO A 504 -15.22 0.62 -10.37
N VAL A 505 -15.54 0.03 -9.23
CA VAL A 505 -14.62 -0.67 -8.34
C VAL A 505 -15.16 -2.08 -8.14
N ILE A 506 -14.43 -3.07 -8.63
CA ILE A 506 -14.90 -4.46 -8.69
C ILE A 506 -13.96 -5.31 -7.82
N PRO A 507 -14.33 -5.63 -6.57
CA PRO A 507 -13.64 -6.66 -5.80
C PRO A 507 -13.92 -8.03 -6.44
N TYR A 508 -12.88 -8.83 -6.64
CA TYR A 508 -12.99 -10.18 -7.20
C TYR A 508 -11.89 -11.10 -6.68
N PHE A 509 -12.08 -12.41 -6.86
CA PHE A 509 -11.08 -13.42 -6.56
C PHE A 509 -10.34 -13.86 -7.83
N THR A 510 -9.01 -13.84 -7.80
CA THR A 510 -8.16 -14.16 -8.96
C THR A 510 -8.24 -15.65 -9.33
N HIS A 511 -8.08 -15.99 -10.61
CA HIS A 511 -7.82 -17.37 -11.04
C HIS A 511 -6.31 -17.56 -11.29
N PRO A 512 -5.70 -18.72 -10.93
CA PRO A 512 -6.29 -19.85 -10.19
C PRO A 512 -6.23 -19.67 -8.65
N HIS A 513 -5.49 -18.68 -8.16
CA HIS A 513 -5.10 -18.61 -6.74
C HIS A 513 -6.18 -18.13 -5.75
N SER A 514 -7.37 -17.75 -6.23
CA SER A 514 -8.50 -17.28 -5.42
C SER A 514 -8.23 -16.11 -4.47
N ASN A 515 -7.26 -15.23 -4.77
CA ASN A 515 -6.92 -14.08 -3.93
C ASN A 515 -7.79 -12.87 -4.23
N LEU A 516 -8.11 -12.08 -3.19
CA LEU A 516 -8.89 -10.84 -3.29
C LEU A 516 -8.07 -9.74 -3.99
N THR A 517 -8.67 -9.16 -5.03
CA THR A 517 -8.14 -8.03 -5.81
C THR A 517 -9.26 -7.03 -6.07
N LEU A 518 -8.93 -5.73 -6.10
CA LEU A 518 -9.84 -4.68 -6.57
C LEU A 518 -9.44 -4.25 -7.98
N ASP A 519 -10.32 -4.41 -8.96
CA ASP A 519 -10.20 -3.74 -10.26
C ASP A 519 -10.81 -2.33 -10.14
N VAL A 520 -9.97 -1.29 -10.23
CA VAL A 520 -10.40 0.10 -10.16
C VAL A 520 -10.32 0.72 -11.54
N GLY A 521 -11.48 0.97 -12.15
CA GLY A 521 -11.60 1.73 -13.40
C GLY A 521 -10.81 1.21 -14.59
N ARG A 522 -10.34 -0.06 -14.59
CA ARG A 522 -9.63 -0.67 -15.71
C ARG A 522 -10.63 -1.35 -16.65
N ARG A 523 -10.21 -1.61 -17.90
CA ARG A 523 -11.03 -2.29 -18.93
C ARG A 523 -11.10 -3.83 -18.76
N GLY A 524 -10.38 -4.41 -17.80
CA GLY A 524 -10.21 -5.86 -17.65
C GLY A 524 -11.47 -6.58 -17.15
N LYS A 525 -12.10 -6.09 -16.08
CA LYS A 525 -13.43 -6.53 -15.65
C LYS A 525 -14.48 -5.48 -16.01
N LYS A 526 -15.67 -5.94 -16.41
CA LYS A 526 -16.79 -5.07 -16.78
C LYS A 526 -17.87 -5.17 -15.74
N LEU A 527 -18.47 -4.04 -15.36
CA LEU A 527 -19.47 -3.99 -14.30
C LEU A 527 -20.69 -4.86 -14.64
N GLY A 528 -21.14 -4.83 -15.89
CA GLY A 528 -22.25 -5.68 -16.35
C GLY A 528 -21.99 -7.18 -16.12
N ARG A 529 -20.79 -7.68 -16.46
CA ARG A 529 -20.42 -9.09 -16.22
C ARG A 529 -20.29 -9.42 -14.73
N ALA A 530 -19.72 -8.51 -13.94
CA ALA A 530 -19.60 -8.70 -12.50
C ALA A 530 -20.98 -8.74 -11.80
N LEU A 531 -21.97 -8.06 -12.37
CA LEU A 531 -23.34 -8.01 -11.84
C LEU A 531 -24.23 -9.17 -12.29
N ALA A 532 -23.87 -9.91 -13.34
CA ALA A 532 -24.67 -11.03 -13.82
C ALA A 532 -24.89 -12.12 -12.74
N ALA A 533 -23.96 -12.23 -11.78
CA ALA A 533 -24.07 -13.15 -10.64
C ALA A 533 -24.90 -12.59 -9.47
N HIS A 534 -25.43 -11.37 -9.57
CA HIS A 534 -26.20 -10.71 -8.51
C HIS A 534 -27.67 -10.50 -8.93
N PRO A 535 -28.64 -10.87 -8.09
CA PRO A 535 -30.05 -10.77 -8.45
C PRO A 535 -30.49 -9.32 -8.59
N VAL A 536 -31.24 -9.03 -9.65
CA VAL A 536 -32.01 -7.80 -9.84
C VAL A 536 -33.33 -7.96 -9.10
N LEU A 537 -33.66 -7.02 -8.20
CA LEU A 537 -34.89 -7.09 -7.41
C LEU A 537 -35.86 -5.98 -7.79
N ARG A 538 -37.16 -6.29 -7.80
CA ARG A 538 -38.23 -5.32 -8.02
C ARG A 538 -38.58 -4.60 -6.72
N MET A 539 -38.72 -3.27 -6.79
CA MET A 539 -39.20 -2.46 -5.69
C MET A 539 -40.69 -2.12 -5.88
N PRO A 540 -41.50 -2.13 -4.81
CA PRO A 540 -42.90 -1.72 -4.89
C PRO A 540 -43.03 -0.21 -5.13
N GLY A 541 -43.96 0.18 -6.00
CA GLY A 541 -44.19 1.58 -6.35
C GLY A 541 -45.16 1.76 -7.52
N ARG A 542 -45.51 3.02 -7.81
CA ARG A 542 -46.37 3.40 -8.96
C ARG A 542 -45.67 3.21 -10.31
N SER A 543 -44.34 3.28 -10.33
CA SER A 543 -43.50 3.00 -11.48
C SER A 543 -42.63 1.80 -11.16
N ALA A 544 -42.38 0.95 -12.16
CA ALA A 544 -41.49 -0.18 -12.00
C ALA A 544 -40.07 0.31 -11.72
N GLU A 545 -39.47 -0.20 -10.66
CA GLU A 545 -38.14 0.19 -10.20
C GLU A 545 -37.35 -1.06 -9.89
N LEU A 546 -36.16 -1.14 -10.46
CA LEU A 546 -35.26 -2.28 -10.35
C LEU A 546 -34.07 -1.88 -9.47
N ARG A 547 -33.85 -2.64 -8.42
CA ARG A 547 -32.68 -2.53 -7.54
C ARG A 547 -31.57 -3.40 -8.10
N LEU A 548 -30.44 -2.77 -8.39
CA LEU A 548 -29.24 -3.44 -8.89
C LEU A 548 -28.34 -3.89 -7.72
N GLY A 549 -27.62 -5.01 -7.91
CA GLY A 549 -26.68 -5.55 -6.92
C GLY A 549 -25.40 -4.74 -6.70
N VAL A 550 -25.26 -3.57 -7.34
CA VAL A 550 -24.11 -2.67 -7.22
C VAL A 550 -24.25 -1.76 -6.00
N PHE A 551 -23.15 -1.59 -5.26
CA PHE A 551 -23.09 -0.66 -4.14
C PHE A 551 -23.10 0.81 -4.61
N ALA A 552 -23.83 1.65 -3.88
CA ALA A 552 -23.92 3.08 -4.08
C ALA A 552 -23.63 3.82 -2.75
N PRO A 553 -22.61 4.70 -2.68
CA PRO A 553 -22.37 5.49 -1.47
C PRO A 553 -23.51 6.49 -1.23
N ASP A 554 -23.67 6.97 0.01
CA ASP A 554 -24.66 8.02 0.35
C ASP A 554 -23.92 9.25 0.92
N PRO A 555 -24.01 10.46 0.30
CA PRO A 555 -24.73 10.75 -0.94
C PRO A 555 -23.88 10.45 -2.19
N ALA A 556 -24.38 9.59 -3.09
CA ALA A 556 -23.82 9.45 -4.44
C ALA A 556 -24.49 10.43 -5.42
N THR A 557 -23.71 10.94 -6.37
CA THR A 557 -24.24 11.70 -7.50
C THR A 557 -25.07 10.77 -8.39
N ALA A 558 -26.25 11.22 -8.81
CA ALA A 558 -27.04 10.50 -9.80
C ALA A 558 -26.18 10.28 -11.05
N THR A 559 -26.16 9.05 -11.55
CA THR A 559 -25.38 8.65 -12.72
C THR A 559 -26.34 8.22 -13.82
N THR A 560 -25.99 8.46 -15.09
CA THR A 560 -26.78 8.00 -16.23
C THR A 560 -26.35 6.60 -16.65
N ALA A 561 -27.31 5.80 -17.08
CA ALA A 561 -27.12 4.53 -17.74
C ALA A 561 -27.99 4.47 -19.01
N GLU A 562 -27.79 3.45 -19.83
CA GLU A 562 -28.57 3.22 -21.04
C GLU A 562 -29.32 1.90 -20.89
N LEU A 563 -30.65 1.95 -20.95
CA LEU A 563 -31.47 0.75 -21.10
C LEU A 563 -31.34 0.24 -22.53
N VAL A 564 -31.29 -1.07 -22.67
CA VAL A 564 -31.31 -1.78 -23.95
C VAL A 564 -32.57 -2.63 -24.00
N LEU A 565 -33.34 -2.49 -25.07
CA LEU A 565 -34.47 -3.35 -25.39
C LEU A 565 -34.11 -4.13 -26.65
N SER A 566 -33.88 -5.43 -26.49
CA SER A 566 -33.45 -6.32 -27.57
C SER A 566 -34.56 -7.29 -27.93
N SER A 567 -34.85 -7.45 -29.22
CA SER A 567 -35.74 -8.49 -29.73
C SER A 567 -34.95 -9.71 -30.20
N ASP A 568 -35.60 -10.87 -30.27
CA ASP A 568 -35.02 -12.09 -30.83
C ASP A 568 -34.63 -11.94 -32.32
N SER A 569 -35.23 -10.96 -33.02
CA SER A 569 -34.91 -10.59 -34.40
C SER A 569 -33.69 -9.67 -34.54
N GLY A 570 -33.03 -9.30 -33.43
CA GLY A 570 -31.83 -8.48 -33.42
C GLY A 570 -32.06 -6.96 -33.45
N ALA A 571 -33.30 -6.49 -33.35
CA ALA A 571 -33.60 -5.06 -33.21
C ALA A 571 -33.28 -4.58 -31.78
N GLY A 572 -32.55 -3.47 -31.67
CA GLY A 572 -32.13 -2.89 -30.40
C GLY A 572 -32.58 -1.44 -30.24
N HIS A 573 -33.35 -1.14 -29.19
CA HIS A 573 -33.72 0.22 -28.83
C HIS A 573 -33.00 0.67 -27.55
N PHE A 574 -32.54 1.92 -27.53
CA PHE A 574 -31.74 2.48 -26.45
C PHE A 574 -32.46 3.64 -25.78
N LEU A 575 -32.58 3.61 -24.45
CA LEU A 575 -33.25 4.65 -23.68
C LEU A 575 -32.33 5.15 -22.54
N PRO A 576 -32.02 6.46 -22.46
CA PRO A 576 -31.24 6.99 -21.34
C PRO A 576 -32.05 6.94 -20.05
N VAL A 577 -31.42 6.50 -18.97
CA VAL A 577 -32.05 6.40 -17.64
C VAL A 577 -31.12 6.86 -16.53
N GLY A 578 -31.70 7.32 -15.43
CA GLY A 578 -30.94 7.70 -14.23
C GLY A 578 -30.86 6.57 -13.21
N LEU A 579 -29.67 6.35 -12.68
CA LEU A 579 -29.41 5.52 -11.50
C LEU A 579 -29.42 6.39 -10.25
N ARG A 580 -30.19 5.98 -9.24
CA ARG A 580 -30.36 6.70 -7.98
C ARG A 580 -29.84 5.87 -6.81
N PRO A 581 -28.99 6.42 -5.94
CA PRO A 581 -28.61 5.75 -4.71
C PRO A 581 -29.80 5.70 -3.74
N VAL A 582 -30.15 4.50 -3.28
CA VAL A 582 -31.16 4.26 -2.26
C VAL A 582 -30.64 3.18 -1.32
N LEU A 583 -30.44 3.53 -0.05
CA LEU A 583 -30.03 2.57 1.01
C LEU A 583 -28.80 1.72 0.63
N GLY A 584 -27.77 2.33 0.05
CA GLY A 584 -26.53 1.63 -0.30
C GLY A 584 -26.56 0.88 -1.64
N ARG A 585 -27.64 0.99 -2.42
CA ARG A 585 -27.81 0.34 -3.73
C ARG A 585 -28.21 1.34 -4.81
N PHE A 586 -27.85 1.05 -6.06
CA PHE A 586 -28.42 1.80 -7.19
C PHE A 586 -29.78 1.24 -7.57
N HIS A 587 -30.73 2.15 -7.70
CA HIS A 587 -32.08 1.91 -8.17
C HIS A 587 -32.23 2.53 -9.55
N LEU A 588 -32.83 1.76 -10.44
CA LEU A 588 -33.12 2.10 -11.83
C LEU A 588 -34.64 2.25 -11.95
N ALA A 589 -35.11 3.47 -12.15
CA ALA A 589 -36.52 3.72 -12.43
C ALA A 589 -36.78 3.48 -13.92
N LEU A 590 -37.65 2.53 -14.25
CA LEU A 590 -38.02 2.29 -15.64
C LEU A 590 -38.90 3.45 -16.15
N PRO A 591 -38.69 3.90 -17.39
CA PRO A 591 -39.54 4.93 -17.97
C PRO A 591 -40.96 4.39 -18.11
N ALA A 592 -41.95 5.24 -17.86
CA ALA A 592 -43.36 4.84 -17.95
C ALA A 592 -43.78 4.43 -19.37
N ARG A 593 -43.05 4.91 -20.38
CA ARG A 593 -43.23 4.57 -21.79
C ARG A 593 -41.87 4.41 -22.48
N ALA A 594 -41.81 3.54 -23.49
CA ALA A 594 -40.68 3.36 -24.40
C ALA A 594 -41.04 3.97 -25.77
N PRO A 595 -40.80 5.28 -25.98
CA PRO A 595 -41.15 5.93 -27.24
C PRO A 595 -40.33 5.32 -28.39
N GLY A 596 -41.01 5.03 -29.50
CA GLY A 596 -40.38 4.47 -30.70
C GLY A 596 -40.08 2.97 -30.65
N VAL A 597 -40.49 2.27 -29.58
CA VAL A 597 -40.37 0.81 -29.48
C VAL A 597 -41.70 0.15 -29.82
N PRO A 598 -41.76 -0.77 -30.80
CA PRO A 598 -42.98 -1.50 -31.14
C PRO A 598 -43.55 -2.30 -29.99
N ALA A 599 -44.87 -2.48 -29.98
CA ALA A 599 -45.54 -3.36 -29.03
C ALA A 599 -45.09 -4.82 -29.23
N GLY A 600 -44.89 -5.54 -28.12
CA GLY A 600 -44.37 -6.91 -28.15
C GLY A 600 -43.52 -7.26 -26.93
N SER A 601 -42.90 -8.44 -26.97
CA SER A 601 -41.98 -8.93 -25.94
C SER A 601 -40.54 -8.55 -26.28
N TRP A 602 -39.80 -8.11 -25.27
CA TRP A 602 -38.43 -7.64 -25.40
C TRP A 602 -37.58 -8.13 -24.22
N GLN A 603 -36.30 -8.40 -24.47
CA GLN A 603 -35.28 -8.56 -23.44
C GLN A 603 -34.85 -7.18 -22.96
N LEU A 604 -35.01 -6.89 -21.67
CA LEU A 604 -34.51 -5.65 -21.06
C LEU A 604 -33.12 -5.89 -20.48
N GLY A 605 -32.17 -5.08 -20.92
CA GLY A 605 -30.83 -4.99 -20.33
C GLY A 605 -30.46 -3.55 -19.95
N VAL A 606 -29.31 -3.40 -19.30
CA VAL A 606 -28.73 -2.08 -19.00
C VAL A 606 -27.23 -2.07 -19.24
N ARG A 607 -26.73 -0.98 -19.84
CA ARG A 607 -25.32 -0.68 -19.98
C ARG A 607 -24.89 0.33 -18.92
N LEU A 608 -24.00 -0.13 -18.05
CA LEU A 608 -23.45 0.66 -16.93
C LEU A 608 -22.04 1.19 -17.23
N ASP A 609 -21.36 0.60 -18.22
CA ASP A 609 -19.97 0.93 -18.60
C ASP A 609 -19.91 1.85 -19.85
N GLY A 610 -20.97 2.63 -20.09
CA GLY A 610 -21.15 3.47 -21.30
C GLY A 610 -21.74 2.70 -22.49
N ALA A 611 -22.01 3.41 -23.60
CA ALA A 611 -22.75 2.90 -24.76
C ALA A 611 -22.11 1.67 -25.45
N LYS A 612 -20.79 1.47 -25.32
CA LYS A 612 -20.07 0.29 -25.84
C LYS A 612 -19.78 -0.77 -24.77
N GLY A 613 -20.37 -0.62 -23.58
CA GLY A 613 -20.22 -1.56 -22.47
C GLY A 613 -21.01 -2.85 -22.69
N PRO A 614 -20.66 -3.95 -22.01
CA PRO A 614 -21.50 -5.14 -22.04
C PRO A 614 -22.84 -4.84 -21.39
N GLU A 615 -23.88 -5.43 -21.98
CA GLU A 615 -25.23 -5.39 -21.45
C GLU A 615 -25.33 -6.33 -20.24
N LEU A 616 -25.87 -5.80 -19.14
CA LEU A 616 -26.35 -6.61 -18.03
C LEU A 616 -27.81 -6.97 -18.34
N PRO A 617 -28.15 -8.24 -18.62
CA PRO A 617 -29.54 -8.65 -18.75
C PRO A 617 -30.26 -8.42 -17.42
N LEU A 618 -31.44 -7.81 -17.47
CA LEU A 618 -32.24 -7.49 -16.29
C LEU A 618 -33.43 -8.45 -16.17
N CYS A 619 -34.31 -8.46 -17.17
CA CYS A 619 -35.51 -9.28 -17.23
C CYS A 619 -36.21 -9.17 -18.59
N ASP A 620 -37.23 -9.99 -18.81
CA ASP A 620 -38.15 -9.77 -19.92
C ASP A 620 -39.10 -8.61 -19.61
N VAL A 621 -39.52 -7.90 -20.65
CA VAL A 621 -40.53 -6.85 -20.57
C VAL A 621 -41.52 -6.95 -21.73
N THR A 622 -42.78 -6.62 -21.46
CA THR A 622 -43.78 -6.38 -22.51
C THR A 622 -43.94 -4.89 -22.74
N VAL A 623 -43.86 -4.47 -23.99
CA VAL A 623 -44.25 -3.13 -24.45
C VAL A 623 -45.70 -3.22 -24.94
N THR A 624 -46.61 -2.51 -24.31
CA THR A 624 -48.02 -2.47 -24.71
C THR A 624 -48.24 -1.58 -25.95
N GLU A 625 -49.40 -1.66 -26.59
CA GLU A 625 -49.75 -0.82 -27.76
C GLU A 625 -49.63 0.69 -27.52
N ASN A 626 -49.87 1.14 -26.29
CA ASN A 626 -49.67 2.54 -25.88
C ASN A 626 -48.24 2.85 -25.39
N GLY A 627 -47.29 1.97 -25.68
CA GLY A 627 -45.86 2.09 -25.41
C GLY A 627 -45.46 1.92 -23.95
N ARG A 628 -46.32 1.40 -23.05
CA ARG A 628 -45.95 1.21 -21.62
C ARG A 628 -45.09 -0.03 -21.45
N LEU A 629 -44.03 0.11 -20.66
CA LEU A 629 -43.15 -0.99 -20.26
C LEU A 629 -43.72 -1.72 -19.04
N ARG A 630 -43.81 -3.04 -19.12
CA ARG A 630 -44.17 -3.92 -18.00
C ARG A 630 -43.11 -5.00 -17.84
N PRO A 631 -42.33 -4.99 -16.73
CA PRO A 631 -41.45 -6.10 -16.41
C PRO A 631 -42.24 -7.36 -16.18
N ASP A 632 -41.67 -8.47 -16.61
CA ASP A 632 -42.17 -9.80 -16.31
C ASP A 632 -42.28 -10.02 -14.79
N ASP A 633 -43.30 -10.76 -14.37
CA ASP A 633 -43.58 -11.00 -12.95
C ASP A 633 -42.63 -12.04 -12.32
N SER A 634 -41.78 -12.70 -13.11
CA SER A 634 -40.69 -13.56 -12.64
C SER A 634 -39.59 -12.81 -11.88
N VAL A 635 -39.51 -11.48 -11.99
CA VAL A 635 -38.52 -10.69 -11.24
C VAL A 635 -38.90 -10.64 -9.76
N PRO A 636 -38.06 -11.18 -8.85
CA PRO A 636 -38.39 -11.25 -7.43
C PRO A 636 -38.44 -9.87 -6.80
N TYR A 637 -39.35 -9.67 -5.85
CA TYR A 637 -39.40 -8.45 -5.03
C TYR A 637 -38.28 -8.43 -3.98
N ALA A 638 -37.83 -7.24 -3.61
CA ALA A 638 -36.96 -7.04 -2.45
C ALA A 638 -37.61 -7.55 -1.15
N ASP A 639 -36.80 -7.87 -0.13
CA ASP A 639 -37.34 -8.38 1.13
C ASP A 639 -38.17 -7.31 1.87
N ARG A 640 -39.05 -7.78 2.75
CA ARG A 640 -39.99 -6.92 3.49
C ARG A 640 -39.29 -5.86 4.34
N GLY A 641 -38.10 -6.16 4.89
CA GLY A 641 -37.31 -5.24 5.69
C GLY A 641 -36.79 -4.07 4.85
N GLU A 642 -36.18 -4.38 3.71
CA GLU A 642 -35.71 -3.37 2.74
C GLU A 642 -36.84 -2.51 2.21
N ILE A 643 -37.98 -3.11 1.84
CA ILE A 643 -39.18 -2.38 1.39
C ILE A 643 -39.64 -1.40 2.48
N ARG A 644 -39.71 -1.84 3.74
CA ARG A 644 -40.12 -0.99 4.86
C ARG A 644 -39.15 0.17 5.06
N ALA A 645 -37.84 -0.08 5.03
CA ALA A 645 -36.82 0.96 5.15
C ALA A 645 -36.94 2.01 4.03
N MET A 646 -37.17 1.56 2.79
CA MET A 646 -37.37 2.45 1.65
C MET A 646 -38.65 3.29 1.81
N ILE A 647 -39.77 2.69 2.21
CA ILE A 647 -41.03 3.42 2.43
C ILE A 647 -40.84 4.50 3.50
N VAL A 648 -40.14 4.18 4.60
CA VAL A 648 -39.81 5.15 5.65
C VAL A 648 -38.96 6.29 5.09
N ARG A 649 -37.89 5.99 4.32
CA ARG A 649 -37.04 7.01 3.68
C ARG A 649 -37.83 7.91 2.72
N ARG A 650 -38.71 7.33 1.88
CA ARG A 650 -39.59 8.08 0.96
C ARG A 650 -40.53 9.00 1.71
N ARG A 651 -41.19 8.51 2.77
CA ARG A 651 -42.06 9.32 3.63
C ARG A 651 -41.31 10.48 4.28
N ARG A 652 -40.11 10.22 4.83
CA ARG A 652 -39.24 11.27 5.40
C ARG A 652 -38.84 12.31 4.35
N THR A 653 -38.48 11.87 3.14
CA THR A 653 -38.08 12.75 2.03
C THR A 653 -39.26 13.59 1.52
N ALA A 654 -40.42 12.98 1.31
CA ALA A 654 -41.64 13.67 0.91
C ALA A 654 -42.07 14.71 1.96
N LEU A 655 -41.98 14.37 3.24
CA LEU A 655 -42.28 15.28 4.34
C LEU A 655 -41.26 16.43 4.40
N ARG A 656 -39.96 16.15 4.22
CA ARG A 656 -38.91 17.17 4.16
C ARG A 656 -39.10 18.12 2.96
N ASN A 657 -39.43 17.58 1.79
CA ASN A 657 -39.70 18.37 0.59
C ASN A 657 -40.97 19.19 0.75
N GLY A 658 -42.05 18.61 1.28
CA GLY A 658 -43.30 19.31 1.61
C GLY A 658 -43.06 20.48 2.58
N LEU A 659 -42.23 20.28 3.60
CA LEU A 659 -41.81 21.33 4.54
C LEU A 659 -40.95 22.43 3.88
N ARG A 660 -40.11 22.08 2.90
CA ARG A 660 -39.34 23.05 2.11
C ARG A 660 -40.22 23.84 1.14
N THR A 661 -41.16 23.20 0.45
CA THR A 661 -42.11 23.84 -0.48
C THR A 661 -43.14 24.70 0.24
N LEU A 662 -43.45 24.41 1.51
CA LEU A 662 -44.26 25.29 2.34
C LEU A 662 -43.63 26.68 2.54
N GLY A 663 -42.35 26.89 2.23
CA GLY A 663 -41.72 28.21 2.16
C GLY A 663 -41.55 28.92 3.52
N GLY A 664 -40.44 29.65 3.66
CA GLY A 664 -40.21 30.55 4.81
C GLY A 664 -41.35 31.56 5.10
N PRO A 665 -42.07 32.12 4.10
CA PRO A 665 -43.12 33.11 4.34
C PRO A 665 -44.39 32.57 5.02
N LEU A 666 -44.87 31.38 4.65
CA LEU A 666 -46.07 30.77 5.26
C LEU A 666 -45.79 30.27 6.68
N VAL A 667 -44.60 29.71 6.91
CA VAL A 667 -44.16 29.32 8.26
C VAL A 667 -43.99 30.54 9.18
N ARG A 668 -43.62 31.71 8.64
CA ARG A 668 -43.58 32.99 9.40
C ARG A 668 -44.97 33.53 9.75
N ARG A 669 -46.04 33.12 9.07
CA ARG A 669 -47.43 33.51 9.38
C ARG A 669 -48.12 32.60 10.40
N LEU A 670 -47.52 31.45 10.73
CA LEU A 670 -48.07 30.55 11.76
C LEU A 670 -47.93 31.14 13.17
N PRO A 671 -48.84 30.83 14.12
CA PRO A 671 -48.68 31.15 15.53
C PRO A 671 -47.40 30.54 16.14
N PRO A 672 -46.80 31.13 17.19
CA PRO A 672 -45.52 30.69 17.75
C PRO A 672 -45.46 29.19 18.13
N ALA A 673 -46.55 28.65 18.68
CA ALA A 673 -46.67 27.25 19.05
C ALA A 673 -46.61 26.30 17.83
N ALA A 674 -47.22 26.69 16.71
CA ALA A 674 -47.20 25.92 15.47
C ALA A 674 -45.83 25.97 14.79
N ARG A 675 -45.13 27.13 14.81
CA ARG A 675 -43.74 27.22 14.33
C ARG A 675 -42.79 26.30 15.10
N LYS A 676 -42.95 26.22 16.43
CA LYS A 676 -42.15 25.34 17.30
C LYS A 676 -42.39 23.86 16.98
N ARG A 677 -43.63 23.45 16.68
CA ARG A 677 -43.96 22.08 16.22
C ARG A 677 -43.35 21.77 14.87
N VAL A 678 -43.45 22.67 13.90
CA VAL A 678 -42.85 22.52 12.56
C VAL A 678 -41.32 22.41 12.64
N ARG A 679 -40.66 23.25 13.45
CA ARG A 679 -39.20 23.19 13.68
C ARG A 679 -38.77 21.90 14.38
N ARG A 680 -39.50 21.43 15.39
CA ARG A 680 -39.23 20.13 16.05
C ARG A 680 -39.42 18.95 15.10
N LEU A 681 -40.42 19.00 14.23
CA LEU A 681 -40.66 17.98 13.21
C LEU A 681 -39.53 17.97 12.17
N ALA A 682 -39.11 19.13 11.69
CA ALA A 682 -37.97 19.27 10.78
C ALA A 682 -36.65 18.76 11.40
N ALA A 683 -36.38 19.07 12.67
CA ALA A 683 -35.20 18.59 13.39
C ALA A 683 -35.19 17.06 13.57
N LYS A 684 -36.35 16.46 13.91
CA LYS A 684 -36.49 14.98 13.98
C LYS A 684 -36.34 14.27 12.63
N LEU A 685 -36.53 14.98 11.52
CA LEU A 685 -36.37 14.44 10.16
C LEU A 685 -34.96 14.65 9.59
N GLY A 686 -34.11 15.45 10.25
CA GLY A 686 -32.74 15.74 9.85
C GLY A 686 -31.69 14.83 10.46
N GLY A 687 -32.05 14.00 11.45
CA GLY A 687 -31.21 13.01 12.11
C GLY A 687 -31.28 11.61 11.50
#